data_AF-A0AA97EPP7-F1
#
_entry.id   AF-A0AA97EPP7-F1
#
_cell.length_a   1.000
_cell.length_b   1.000
_cell.length_c   1.000
_cell.angle_alpha   90.00
_cell.angle_beta   90.00
_cell.angle_gamma   90.00
#
_symmetry.space_group_name_H-M   'P 1'
#
loop_
_entity.id
_entity.type
_entity.pdbx_description
1 polymer ?
#
loop_
_entity_poly.entity_id
_entity_poly.type
_entity_poly.pdbx_seq_one_letter_code
_entity_poly.pdbx_strand_id
1 'polypeptide(L)'
;MKKVLLFPISFLIYFTVLSQEKIPLIDYDSIYEEASQTDDSKEIIEILNRINKNDSTYCSTLISKSYYLLNLEKYNEAIEVANEGLRLNCNGSNLSFYINKGLAYTYKEKYDDALKIYNNGLKTYPKYYLLWYNKGVVLEKLNRLNEAIEAYQNAIVFNPTYARPHLQLGNLCYKQELISQALMCYNMYLLLSYDEESAFNTLKSVNNIVSDKNENEADPDFQISPDDEAFEDIDLIINNKIALNKNYETGNKINISLTKQNHALLTQLEDFEGNGGFWNKKYVPLFNWIRENHLFDHFTYTLSYSIQNEKYMKVIEQNKKEIASFMDSFYTKWYGILKENTVLFEGKKQLVTYNYYGGYVEGIGKTNNEASVGKWVFYNHNGQLKAEGKYNDQGVKTDMWTWFYENGKTKETAIYKNGMLNGENLQYHENGKPYIISNYENDKLNGAYKYYNDKGALLQHKYFKNGELDGLYKSFFNVGEELIEFSIPYKNGNVQDIATEYYANGDVYAKMPFANGKRDGLEKKYYWNKNTSSEINYKNGEFSGPYKTYYSTGNVYEIGQSLDNFYHGPWKSFYRDGTIQADYTYDKGYINGVYKYFDTDGKIYYQYLYRKGEIIEYKYFDKEGKIISEGRKKGGEFQFKGHYPNGNTASKGLYDIKGGKEGAWEFYSQNGVLTGKGNYTDNNVIGEYINYYNSGKILSKSIYKNDSLHGYFSNFYKNGQLKQQGWYKNNLAHGEWRSYFIDGTLEIINFYHKDKLHGIQKFYSCEGKLERIYKYKFGELLSEVYYDSNGDALGEINYKPQENNFTLTYQYANKKTDTEIEYVNGIKHGKYAYYDFYGNIALEGNYTNGAQDGKWIWYYENGKIESERTYLHGNLNGEVKDYFENGTIESKSHYDYGTLEGEQTVYYNNGKKAHTTEYVNDKIHGKKVFYDYNENVQLIRYYNHGTLIGYSYLDTESTELPMIPLKNETGKIKSYFNNGKIAREMEYKNGDLINNYKAFYYSGQIENEVTFVDNEYQGSDIEYYFNGKVKSNKKYQMGVLQGPTKNYYENGNIKEEINYKNGEKTGEANYYSKDGKLIKKEFYFNGDIYRSENYI
;
A
#
# COMPACT_ATOMS: atom_id res chain seq x y z
N MET A 1 44.20 51.11 23.86
CA MET A 1 45.00 49.99 23.29
C MET A 1 44.45 48.68 23.83
N LYS A 2 44.18 47.74 22.91
CA LYS A 2 43.98 46.28 23.06
C LYS A 2 42.86 45.74 23.96
N LYS A 3 41.91 45.13 23.23
CA LYS A 3 40.84 44.20 23.64
C LYS A 3 41.39 42.99 24.40
N VAL A 4 40.67 42.59 25.45
CA VAL A 4 40.62 41.21 25.94
C VAL A 4 39.13 40.88 26.06
N LEU A 5 38.67 39.92 25.27
CA LEU A 5 37.30 39.39 25.34
C LEU A 5 37.43 37.88 25.45
N LEU A 6 37.05 37.39 26.64
CA LEU A 6 37.03 35.99 27.02
C LEU A 6 35.95 35.23 26.25
N PHE A 7 36.34 34.10 25.68
CA PHE A 7 35.45 33.04 25.20
C PHE A 7 34.74 32.37 26.38
N PRO A 8 33.42 32.09 26.29
CA PRO A 8 32.82 30.94 26.94
C PRO A 8 32.62 29.82 25.91
N ILE A 9 33.27 28.69 26.19
CA ILE A 9 33.10 27.41 25.52
C ILE A 9 31.63 27.00 25.64
N SER A 10 30.90 27.08 24.52
CA SER A 10 29.55 26.55 24.41
C SER A 10 29.67 25.07 24.05
N PHE A 11 29.35 24.21 25.00
CA PHE A 11 29.10 22.79 24.75
C PHE A 11 27.88 22.69 23.81
N LEU A 12 28.12 22.45 22.52
CA LEU A 12 27.09 22.08 21.55
C LEU A 12 26.56 20.69 21.91
N ILE A 13 25.43 20.65 22.62
CA ILE A 13 24.55 19.48 22.59
C ILE A 13 23.79 19.59 21.26
N TYR A 14 24.11 18.70 20.33
CA TYR A 14 23.35 18.48 19.10
C TYR A 14 21.95 17.95 19.47
N PHE A 15 21.00 18.83 19.80
CA PHE A 15 19.60 18.56 19.55
C PHE A 15 19.33 19.01 18.12
N THR A 16 19.17 18.06 17.20
CA THR A 16 18.56 18.33 15.89
C THR A 16 17.12 18.74 16.12
N VAL A 17 16.88 20.02 16.39
CA VAL A 17 15.58 20.64 16.16
C VAL A 17 15.40 20.64 14.65
N LEU A 18 14.78 19.58 14.13
CA LEU A 18 14.19 19.64 12.80
C LEU A 18 13.16 20.78 12.86
N SER A 19 13.52 21.93 12.32
CA SER A 19 12.60 23.03 12.04
C SER A 19 11.32 22.45 11.43
N GLN A 20 10.14 22.90 11.89
CA GLN A 20 8.82 22.52 11.36
C GLN A 20 8.57 23.16 9.99
N GLU A 21 9.59 23.15 9.13
CA GLU A 21 9.53 23.65 7.77
C GLU A 21 8.57 22.82 6.93
N LYS A 22 7.98 23.49 5.94
CA LYS A 22 7.15 22.85 4.93
C LYS A 22 7.98 21.80 4.21
N ILE A 23 7.56 20.55 4.29
CA ILE A 23 8.25 19.46 3.58
C ILE A 23 8.16 19.65 2.05
N PRO A 24 9.22 19.36 1.28
CA PRO A 24 9.17 19.45 -0.17
C PRO A 24 8.26 18.38 -0.76
N LEU A 25 7.59 18.67 -1.87
CA LEU A 25 6.93 17.65 -2.68
C LEU A 25 8.00 17.00 -3.57
N ILE A 26 8.27 15.72 -3.34
CA ILE A 26 9.13 14.91 -4.20
C ILE A 26 8.22 13.89 -4.86
N ASP A 27 7.92 14.09 -6.14
CA ASP A 27 7.05 13.24 -6.94
C ASP A 27 7.89 12.62 -8.07
N TYR A 28 7.89 11.30 -8.19
CA TYR A 28 8.70 10.60 -9.19
C TYR A 28 8.49 11.14 -10.61
N ASP A 29 7.24 11.38 -11.00
CA ASP A 29 6.90 11.86 -12.34
C ASP A 29 7.57 13.21 -12.61
N SER A 30 7.59 14.12 -11.62
CA SER A 30 8.25 15.42 -11.77
C SER A 30 9.77 15.29 -11.81
N ILE A 31 10.36 14.41 -11.00
CA ILE A 31 11.82 14.17 -10.98
C ILE A 31 12.28 13.59 -12.31
N TYR A 32 11.51 12.67 -12.87
CA TYR A 32 11.82 12.07 -14.16
C TYR A 32 11.66 13.06 -15.31
N GLU A 33 10.61 13.89 -15.29
CA GLU A 33 10.44 14.97 -16.25
C GLU A 33 11.60 15.96 -16.19
N GLU A 34 12.05 16.36 -14.99
CA GLU A 34 13.22 17.22 -14.78
C GLU A 34 14.50 16.57 -15.32
N ALA A 35 14.75 15.29 -15.00
CA ALA A 35 15.89 14.53 -15.50
C ALA A 35 15.91 14.41 -17.03
N SER A 36 14.74 14.41 -17.68
CA SER A 36 14.63 14.33 -19.15
C SER A 36 14.99 15.63 -19.87
N GLN A 37 15.17 16.75 -19.15
CA GLN A 37 15.52 18.05 -19.74
C GLN A 37 17.04 18.28 -19.91
N THR A 38 17.86 17.36 -19.41
CA THR A 38 19.33 17.45 -19.47
C THR A 38 19.93 16.13 -19.94
N ASP A 39 21.01 16.22 -20.72
CA ASP A 39 21.82 15.07 -21.12
C ASP A 39 23.06 14.89 -20.23
N ASP A 40 23.31 15.80 -19.27
CA ASP A 40 24.45 15.70 -18.35
C ASP A 40 24.20 14.59 -17.31
N SER A 41 24.93 13.49 -17.45
CA SER A 41 24.85 12.34 -16.55
C SER A 41 25.09 12.68 -15.07
N LYS A 42 25.88 13.72 -14.75
CA LYS A 42 26.09 14.15 -13.34
C LYS A 42 24.84 14.82 -12.79
N GLU A 43 24.26 15.74 -13.55
CA GLU A 43 23.04 16.45 -13.20
C GLU A 43 21.86 15.48 -13.04
N ILE A 44 21.72 14.53 -13.96
CA ILE A 44 20.71 13.46 -13.88
C ILE A 44 20.85 12.67 -12.57
N ILE A 45 22.07 12.29 -12.17
CA ILE A 45 22.28 11.57 -10.91
C ILE A 45 21.91 12.42 -9.70
N GLU A 46 22.21 13.72 -9.70
CA GLU A 46 21.81 14.65 -8.62
C GLU A 46 20.29 14.76 -8.52
N ILE A 47 19.59 14.86 -9.66
CA ILE A 47 18.12 14.86 -9.75
C ILE A 47 17.55 13.54 -9.19
N LEU A 48 18.06 12.40 -9.66
CA LEU A 48 17.61 11.07 -9.22
C LEU A 48 17.87 10.79 -7.72
N ASN A 49 18.92 11.39 -7.14
CA ASN A 49 19.23 11.25 -5.70
C ASN A 49 18.16 11.88 -4.79
N ARG A 50 17.26 12.73 -5.32
CA ARG A 50 16.14 13.28 -4.55
C ARG A 50 15.04 12.25 -4.29
N ILE A 51 14.96 11.17 -5.07
CA ILE A 51 13.93 10.14 -4.90
C ILE A 51 14.14 9.41 -3.57
N ASN A 52 13.09 9.38 -2.75
CA ASN A 52 13.13 8.74 -1.44
C ASN A 52 13.28 7.21 -1.59
N LYS A 53 14.03 6.56 -0.70
CA LYS A 53 14.20 5.09 -0.69
C LYS A 53 12.89 4.33 -0.50
N ASN A 54 11.91 4.97 0.13
CA ASN A 54 10.57 4.42 0.32
C ASN A 54 9.68 4.58 -0.91
N ASP A 55 10.14 5.26 -1.96
CA ASP A 55 9.37 5.37 -3.19
C ASP A 55 9.30 4.02 -3.91
N SER A 56 8.11 3.68 -4.39
CA SER A 56 7.85 2.50 -5.21
C SER A 56 8.74 2.39 -6.46
N THR A 57 9.24 3.51 -6.95
CA THR A 57 10.09 3.62 -8.14
C THR A 57 11.58 3.56 -7.82
N TYR A 58 11.96 3.48 -6.54
CA TYR A 58 13.36 3.52 -6.11
C TYR A 58 14.23 2.43 -6.79
N CYS A 59 13.69 1.23 -6.99
CA CYS A 59 14.36 0.17 -7.74
C CYS A 59 14.69 0.59 -9.18
N SER A 60 13.75 1.23 -9.88
CA SER A 60 13.98 1.76 -11.24
C SER A 60 15.03 2.87 -11.22
N THR A 61 14.98 3.74 -10.21
CA THR A 61 15.99 4.79 -10.00
C THR A 61 17.39 4.23 -9.83
N LEU A 62 17.56 3.13 -9.07
CA LEU A 62 18.86 2.47 -8.89
C LEU A 62 19.39 1.91 -10.22
N ILE A 63 18.51 1.38 -11.09
CA ILE A 63 18.93 0.92 -12.43
C ILE A 63 19.48 2.10 -13.23
N SER A 64 18.69 3.16 -13.39
CA SER A 64 19.09 4.36 -14.14
C SER A 64 20.38 4.96 -13.57
N LYS A 65 20.46 5.11 -12.24
CA LYS A 65 21.65 5.63 -11.57
C LYS A 65 22.89 4.76 -11.85
N SER A 66 22.78 3.43 -11.75
CA SER A 66 23.91 2.54 -12.07
C SER A 66 24.37 2.66 -13.53
N TYR A 67 23.44 2.88 -14.46
CA TYR A 67 23.76 3.11 -15.87
C TYR A 67 24.51 4.43 -16.09
N TYR A 68 24.02 5.55 -15.57
CA TYR A 68 24.72 6.84 -15.72
C TYR A 68 26.09 6.86 -15.02
N LEU A 69 26.25 6.14 -13.91
CA LEU A 69 27.54 5.98 -13.25
C LEU A 69 28.55 5.19 -14.09
N LEU A 70 28.10 4.22 -14.91
CA LEU A 70 28.96 3.55 -15.87
C LEU A 70 29.46 4.52 -16.94
N ASN A 71 28.57 5.37 -17.48
CA ASN A 71 28.92 6.37 -18.50
C ASN A 71 29.90 7.43 -17.97
N LEU A 72 29.85 7.72 -16.66
CA LEU A 72 30.80 8.62 -15.98
C LEU A 72 32.09 7.92 -15.50
N GLU A 73 32.29 6.66 -15.86
CA GLU A 73 33.43 5.83 -15.43
C GLU A 73 33.55 5.66 -13.89
N LYS A 74 32.48 5.94 -13.15
CA LYS A 74 32.39 5.80 -11.70
C LYS A 74 32.02 4.36 -11.29
N TYR A 75 32.85 3.42 -11.72
CA TYR A 75 32.55 1.98 -11.64
C TYR A 75 32.32 1.46 -10.21
N ASN A 76 33.05 1.96 -9.21
CA ASN A 76 32.84 1.57 -7.81
C ASN A 76 31.46 1.99 -7.31
N GLU A 77 31.04 3.22 -7.60
CA GLU A 77 29.70 3.72 -7.23
C GLU A 77 28.60 2.92 -7.94
N ALA A 78 28.80 2.58 -9.23
CA ALA A 78 27.86 1.75 -9.98
C ALA A 78 27.70 0.35 -9.37
N ILE A 79 28.80 -0.27 -8.92
CA ILE A 79 28.78 -1.57 -8.22
C ILE A 79 28.00 -1.47 -6.91
N GLU A 80 28.21 -0.43 -6.11
CA GLU A 80 27.48 -0.23 -4.85
C GLU A 80 25.98 -0.04 -5.08
N VAL A 81 25.59 0.77 -6.07
CA VAL A 81 24.18 0.97 -6.45
C VAL A 81 23.55 -0.35 -6.93
N ALA A 82 24.25 -1.13 -7.75
CA ALA A 82 23.74 -2.42 -8.21
C ALA A 82 23.67 -3.47 -7.07
N ASN A 83 24.62 -3.43 -6.11
CA ASN A 83 24.57 -4.26 -4.90
C ASN A 83 23.37 -3.91 -4.01
N GLU A 84 23.05 -2.63 -3.87
CA GLU A 84 21.85 -2.17 -3.17
C GLU A 84 20.59 -2.71 -3.84
N GLY A 85 20.45 -2.57 -5.17
CA GLY A 85 19.31 -3.08 -5.93
C GLY A 85 19.12 -4.61 -5.81
N LEU A 86 20.21 -5.38 -5.92
CA LEU A 86 20.19 -6.84 -5.73
C LEU A 86 19.83 -7.23 -4.29
N ARG A 87 20.27 -6.48 -3.28
CA ARG A 87 19.96 -6.73 -1.86
C ARG A 87 18.50 -6.42 -1.52
N LEU A 88 17.94 -5.37 -2.13
CA LEU A 88 16.52 -5.02 -1.99
C LEU A 88 15.59 -6.03 -2.69
N ASN A 89 16.16 -6.93 -3.50
CA ASN A 89 15.45 -7.91 -4.31
C ASN A 89 14.35 -7.25 -5.16
N CYS A 90 14.75 -6.28 -5.97
CA CYS A 90 13.91 -5.62 -6.96
C CYS A 90 13.48 -6.63 -8.05
N ASN A 91 12.47 -7.46 -7.75
CA ASN A 91 11.91 -8.45 -8.66
C ASN A 91 11.55 -7.79 -10.01
N GLY A 92 11.92 -8.43 -11.12
CA GLY A 92 11.77 -7.89 -12.48
C GLY A 92 12.92 -6.98 -12.95
N SER A 93 13.80 -6.51 -12.05
CA SER A 93 14.91 -5.60 -12.38
C SER A 93 16.31 -6.18 -12.11
N ASN A 94 16.38 -7.31 -11.41
CA ASN A 94 17.65 -7.95 -11.04
C ASN A 94 18.58 -8.23 -12.24
N LEU A 95 18.01 -8.54 -13.42
CA LEU A 95 18.77 -8.73 -14.65
C LEU A 95 19.64 -7.51 -14.99
N SER A 96 19.06 -6.31 -14.95
CA SER A 96 19.77 -5.04 -15.23
C SER A 96 20.90 -4.80 -14.23
N PHE A 97 20.71 -5.17 -12.96
CA PHE A 97 21.78 -5.06 -11.96
C PHE A 97 22.93 -6.04 -12.20
N TYR A 98 22.66 -7.29 -12.63
CA TYR A 98 23.73 -8.20 -13.04
C TYR A 98 24.52 -7.68 -14.24
N ILE A 99 23.83 -7.11 -15.23
CA ILE A 99 24.46 -6.50 -16.42
C ILE A 99 25.32 -5.31 -16.00
N ASN A 100 24.75 -4.32 -15.31
CA ASN A 100 25.46 -3.09 -14.96
C ASN A 100 26.64 -3.35 -14.01
N LYS A 101 26.45 -4.24 -13.02
CA LYS A 101 27.53 -4.65 -12.11
C LYS A 101 28.63 -5.40 -12.87
N GLY A 102 28.27 -6.32 -13.76
CA GLY A 102 29.22 -7.06 -14.58
C GLY A 102 30.04 -6.12 -15.46
N LEU A 103 29.38 -5.17 -16.15
CA LEU A 103 30.04 -4.17 -16.99
C LEU A 103 31.01 -3.30 -16.17
N ALA A 104 30.62 -2.87 -14.98
CA ALA A 104 31.52 -2.11 -14.09
C ALA A 104 32.79 -2.88 -13.75
N TYR A 105 32.72 -4.19 -13.48
CA TYR A 105 33.91 -5.01 -13.26
C TYR A 105 34.71 -5.22 -14.55
N THR A 106 34.05 -5.39 -15.69
CA THR A 106 34.70 -5.51 -17.00
C THR A 106 35.51 -4.26 -17.32
N TYR A 107 34.94 -3.05 -17.17
CA TYR A 107 35.66 -1.80 -17.43
C TYR A 107 36.77 -1.50 -16.42
N LYS A 108 36.70 -2.08 -15.22
CA LYS A 108 37.79 -2.08 -14.23
C LYS A 108 38.86 -3.15 -14.49
N GLU A 109 38.75 -3.90 -15.58
CA GLU A 109 39.63 -5.01 -15.93
C GLU A 109 39.68 -6.13 -14.87
N LYS A 110 38.65 -6.20 -14.01
CA LYS A 110 38.49 -7.26 -13.00
C LYS A 110 37.66 -8.40 -13.58
N TYR A 111 38.26 -9.11 -14.53
CA TYR A 111 37.56 -10.07 -15.38
C TYR A 111 37.02 -11.29 -14.62
N ASP A 112 37.75 -11.85 -13.65
CA ASP A 112 37.24 -12.97 -12.83
C ASP A 112 35.99 -12.60 -12.02
N ASP A 113 35.98 -11.39 -11.45
CA ASP A 113 34.82 -10.86 -10.72
C ASP A 113 33.64 -10.69 -11.68
N ALA A 114 33.85 -10.09 -12.86
CA ALA A 114 32.81 -9.91 -13.88
C ALA A 114 32.23 -11.27 -14.32
N LEU A 115 33.08 -12.26 -14.58
CA LEU A 115 32.67 -13.62 -14.96
C LEU A 115 31.80 -14.27 -13.88
N LYS A 116 32.17 -14.10 -12.60
CA LYS A 116 31.35 -14.57 -11.46
C LYS A 116 29.97 -13.90 -11.44
N ILE A 117 29.89 -12.61 -11.73
CA ILE A 117 28.61 -11.88 -11.80
C ILE A 117 27.74 -12.41 -12.95
N TYR A 118 28.28 -12.54 -14.16
CA TYR A 118 27.51 -13.05 -15.29
C TYR A 118 27.06 -14.51 -15.09
N ASN A 119 27.94 -15.37 -14.56
CA ASN A 119 27.56 -16.75 -14.22
C ASN A 119 26.46 -16.81 -13.15
N ASN A 120 26.46 -15.90 -12.17
CA ASN A 120 25.37 -15.82 -11.20
C ASN A 120 24.06 -15.34 -11.85
N GLY A 121 24.10 -14.36 -12.75
CA GLY A 121 22.93 -13.96 -13.53
C GLY A 121 22.37 -15.11 -14.38
N LEU A 122 23.23 -15.87 -15.07
CA LEU A 122 22.85 -16.98 -15.92
C LEU A 122 22.21 -18.17 -15.17
N LYS A 123 22.39 -18.29 -13.85
CA LYS A 123 21.63 -19.26 -13.05
C LYS A 123 20.12 -18.96 -13.07
N THR A 124 19.76 -17.69 -13.10
CA THR A 124 18.36 -17.22 -13.10
C THR A 124 17.85 -16.91 -14.51
N TYR A 125 18.73 -16.43 -15.40
CA TYR A 125 18.42 -15.98 -16.77
C TYR A 125 19.20 -16.81 -17.81
N PRO A 126 19.04 -18.15 -17.85
CA PRO A 126 19.94 -19.04 -18.59
C PRO A 126 19.93 -18.84 -20.11
N LYS A 127 18.87 -18.25 -20.68
CA LYS A 127 18.74 -18.00 -22.12
C LYS A 127 18.86 -16.52 -22.50
N TYR A 128 19.29 -15.65 -21.57
CA TYR A 128 19.42 -14.24 -21.89
C TYR A 128 20.73 -13.94 -22.63
N TYR A 129 20.61 -13.57 -23.90
CA TYR A 129 21.72 -13.44 -24.85
C TYR A 129 22.80 -12.44 -24.41
N LEU A 130 22.43 -11.32 -23.78
CA LEU A 130 23.38 -10.26 -23.43
C LEU A 130 24.32 -10.68 -22.28
N LEU A 131 23.85 -11.53 -21.35
CA LEU A 131 24.71 -12.11 -20.32
C LEU A 131 25.73 -13.07 -20.95
N TRP A 132 25.32 -13.86 -21.94
CA TRP A 132 26.22 -14.73 -22.70
C TRP A 132 27.25 -13.95 -23.51
N TYR A 133 26.83 -12.89 -24.21
CA TYR A 133 27.75 -12.02 -24.94
C TYR A 133 28.79 -11.37 -24.01
N ASN A 134 28.35 -10.74 -22.93
CA ASN A 134 29.28 -10.08 -22.00
C ASN A 134 30.20 -11.09 -21.30
N LYS A 135 29.70 -12.31 -21.03
CA LYS A 135 30.53 -13.43 -20.57
C LYS A 135 31.62 -13.78 -21.60
N GLY A 136 31.27 -13.85 -22.89
CA GLY A 136 32.22 -14.07 -23.98
C GLY A 136 33.33 -13.01 -24.02
N VAL A 137 32.96 -11.73 -23.95
CA VAL A 137 33.92 -10.61 -23.91
C VAL A 137 34.90 -10.75 -22.75
N VAL A 138 34.41 -11.10 -21.56
CA VAL A 138 35.26 -11.28 -20.38
C VAL A 138 36.16 -12.50 -20.50
N LEU A 139 35.67 -13.62 -21.03
CA LEU A 139 36.46 -14.83 -21.25
C LEU A 139 37.56 -14.60 -22.29
N GLU A 140 37.30 -13.83 -23.33
CA GLU A 140 38.30 -13.42 -24.31
C GLU A 140 39.42 -12.61 -23.65
N LYS A 141 39.08 -11.66 -22.78
CA LYS A 141 40.08 -10.88 -22.00
C LYS A 141 40.88 -11.72 -21.01
N LEU A 142 40.34 -12.86 -20.57
CA LEU A 142 41.03 -13.87 -19.76
C LEU A 142 41.82 -14.90 -20.58
N ASN A 143 41.89 -14.74 -21.91
CA ASN A 143 42.49 -15.69 -22.84
C ASN A 143 41.88 -17.10 -22.80
N ARG A 144 40.61 -17.22 -22.39
CA ARG A 144 39.84 -18.48 -22.37
C ARG A 144 39.02 -18.61 -23.64
N LEU A 145 39.71 -18.64 -24.77
CA LEU A 145 39.11 -18.41 -26.10
C LEU A 145 38.05 -19.45 -26.48
N ASN A 146 38.26 -20.74 -26.18
CA ASN A 146 37.26 -21.79 -26.44
C ASN A 146 35.91 -21.51 -25.75
N GLU A 147 35.95 -21.12 -24.47
CA GLU A 147 34.73 -20.78 -23.72
C GLU A 147 34.11 -19.46 -24.19
N ALA A 148 34.94 -18.51 -24.66
CA ALA A 148 34.46 -17.25 -25.24
C ALA A 148 33.68 -17.48 -26.53
N ILE A 149 34.22 -18.33 -27.42
CA ILE A 149 33.57 -18.74 -28.67
C ILE A 149 32.23 -19.42 -28.36
N GLU A 150 32.20 -20.38 -27.43
CA GLU A 150 30.95 -21.03 -27.01
C GLU A 150 29.93 -20.01 -26.46
N ALA A 151 30.38 -19.03 -25.68
CA ALA A 151 29.51 -17.98 -25.14
C ALA A 151 28.94 -17.07 -26.24
N TYR A 152 29.73 -16.69 -27.23
CA TYR A 152 29.26 -15.92 -28.39
C TYR A 152 28.30 -16.73 -29.26
N GLN A 153 28.58 -18.01 -29.51
CA GLN A 153 27.68 -18.91 -30.22
C GLN A 153 26.33 -19.06 -29.50
N ASN A 154 26.34 -19.22 -28.17
CA ASN A 154 25.12 -19.23 -27.37
C ASN A 154 24.35 -17.90 -27.46
N ALA A 155 25.03 -16.76 -27.45
CA ALA A 155 24.37 -15.46 -27.62
C ALA A 155 23.65 -15.34 -28.97
N ILE A 156 24.26 -15.80 -30.06
CA ILE A 156 23.65 -15.85 -31.40
C ILE A 156 22.46 -16.80 -31.42
N VAL A 157 22.61 -18.01 -30.86
CA VAL A 157 21.56 -19.01 -30.86
C VAL A 157 20.38 -18.57 -30.00
N PHE A 158 20.59 -17.83 -28.91
CA PHE A 158 19.49 -17.36 -28.04
C PHE A 158 18.84 -16.06 -28.50
N ASN A 159 19.57 -15.19 -29.20
CA ASN A 159 19.02 -14.04 -29.92
C ASN A 159 19.66 -13.94 -31.32
N PRO A 160 19.00 -14.50 -32.35
CA PRO A 160 19.48 -14.51 -33.73
C PRO A 160 19.71 -13.13 -34.35
N THR A 161 19.08 -12.09 -33.79
CA THR A 161 19.14 -10.72 -34.31
C THR A 161 20.20 -9.87 -33.65
N TYR A 162 20.89 -10.39 -32.63
CA TYR A 162 21.93 -9.64 -31.93
C TYR A 162 23.25 -9.68 -32.70
N ALA A 163 23.63 -8.55 -33.32
CA ALA A 163 24.76 -8.47 -34.25
C ALA A 163 26.16 -8.63 -33.60
N ARG A 164 26.37 -8.09 -32.40
CA ARG A 164 27.72 -7.94 -31.81
C ARG A 164 28.54 -9.23 -31.64
N PRO A 165 27.97 -10.39 -31.25
CA PRO A 165 28.72 -11.65 -31.18
C PRO A 165 29.31 -12.07 -32.53
N HIS A 166 28.64 -11.77 -33.65
CA HIS A 166 29.16 -12.04 -34.99
C HIS A 166 30.45 -11.26 -35.25
N LEU A 167 30.49 -9.97 -34.88
CA LEU A 167 31.70 -9.16 -35.00
C LEU A 167 32.86 -9.71 -34.18
N GLN A 168 32.61 -10.15 -32.94
CA GLN A 168 33.66 -10.72 -32.08
C GLN A 168 34.19 -12.05 -32.63
N LEU A 169 33.30 -12.95 -33.08
CA LEU A 169 33.72 -14.18 -33.74
C LEU A 169 34.51 -13.89 -35.02
N GLY A 170 34.10 -12.90 -35.81
CA GLY A 170 34.81 -12.49 -37.02
C GLY A 170 36.22 -11.97 -36.72
N ASN A 171 36.38 -11.18 -35.66
CA ASN A 171 37.69 -10.71 -35.20
C ASN A 171 38.59 -11.85 -34.73
N LEU A 172 38.05 -12.86 -34.03
CA LEU A 172 38.82 -14.04 -33.62
C LEU A 172 39.26 -14.85 -34.86
N CYS A 173 38.37 -15.06 -35.82
CA CYS A 173 38.70 -15.75 -37.08
C CYS A 173 39.78 -15.00 -37.86
N TYR A 174 39.67 -13.67 -37.98
CA TYR A 174 40.64 -12.85 -38.69
C TYR A 174 42.04 -12.91 -38.06
N LYS A 175 42.12 -12.93 -36.72
CA LYS A 175 43.38 -13.12 -35.97
C LYS A 175 44.01 -14.49 -36.22
N GLN A 176 43.20 -15.52 -36.40
CA GLN A 176 43.64 -16.88 -36.75
C GLN A 176 43.82 -17.11 -38.26
N GLU A 177 43.85 -16.04 -39.06
CA GLU A 177 43.96 -16.09 -40.53
C GLU A 177 42.82 -16.80 -41.28
N LEU A 178 41.72 -17.12 -40.60
CA LEU A 178 40.52 -17.76 -41.15
C LEU A 178 39.61 -16.72 -41.84
N ILE A 179 40.05 -16.21 -42.99
CA ILE A 179 39.45 -15.04 -43.65
C ILE A 179 38.03 -15.30 -44.17
N SER A 180 37.70 -16.51 -44.60
CA SER A 180 36.36 -16.89 -45.08
C SER A 180 35.34 -16.84 -43.94
N GLN A 181 35.67 -17.47 -42.81
CA GLN A 181 34.87 -17.44 -41.59
C GLN A 181 34.74 -15.99 -41.06
N ALA A 182 35.84 -15.24 -41.06
CA ALA A 182 35.82 -13.83 -40.66
C ALA A 182 34.88 -13.01 -41.53
N LEU A 183 34.97 -13.16 -42.85
CA LEU A 183 34.14 -12.45 -43.81
C LEU A 183 32.65 -12.81 -43.66
N MET A 184 32.33 -14.09 -43.49
CA MET A 184 30.95 -14.53 -43.20
C MET A 184 30.40 -13.89 -41.91
N CYS A 185 31.20 -13.85 -40.84
CA CYS A 185 30.86 -13.19 -39.58
C CYS A 185 30.65 -11.68 -39.72
N TYR A 186 31.54 -10.98 -40.43
CA TYR A 186 31.42 -9.54 -40.67
C TYR A 186 30.22 -9.21 -41.54
N ASN A 187 29.94 -10.01 -42.57
CA ASN A 187 28.73 -9.88 -43.37
C ASN A 187 27.48 -10.03 -42.51
N MET A 188 27.43 -11.02 -41.60
CA MET A 188 26.30 -11.16 -40.67
C MET A 188 26.12 -9.97 -39.74
N TYR A 189 27.22 -9.42 -39.20
CA TYR A 189 27.15 -8.19 -38.42
C TYR A 189 26.55 -7.04 -39.24
N LEU A 190 27.03 -6.82 -40.47
CA LEU A 190 26.56 -5.76 -41.35
C LEU A 190 25.11 -5.96 -41.79
N LEU A 191 24.66 -7.19 -42.01
CA LEU A 191 23.26 -7.48 -42.30
C LEU A 191 22.34 -7.18 -41.12
N LEU A 192 22.76 -7.54 -39.90
CA LEU A 192 21.96 -7.33 -38.68
C LEU A 192 21.98 -5.89 -38.15
N SER A 193 22.92 -5.07 -38.61
CA SER A 193 23.08 -3.65 -38.21
C SER A 193 23.02 -2.70 -39.40
N TYR A 194 22.43 -3.12 -40.53
CA TYR A 194 22.57 -2.46 -41.83
C TYR A 194 22.16 -0.97 -41.83
N ASP A 195 21.18 -0.60 -41.02
CA ASP A 195 20.65 0.75 -40.88
C ASP A 195 21.19 1.51 -39.65
N GLU A 196 22.11 0.93 -38.88
CA GLU A 196 22.78 1.61 -37.77
C GLU A 196 23.84 2.60 -38.27
N GLU A 197 23.96 3.76 -37.62
CA GLU A 197 24.99 4.77 -37.95
C GLU A 197 26.42 4.20 -37.85
N SER A 198 26.64 3.28 -36.90
CA SER A 198 27.94 2.65 -36.68
C SER A 198 28.39 1.71 -37.81
N ALA A 199 27.47 1.24 -38.65
CA ALA A 199 27.72 0.22 -39.66
C ALA A 199 28.69 0.69 -40.74
N PHE A 200 28.76 1.99 -41.05
CA PHE A 200 29.66 2.50 -42.09
C PHE A 200 31.13 2.29 -41.73
N ASN A 201 31.50 2.52 -40.46
CA ASN A 201 32.87 2.33 -40.00
C ASN A 201 33.27 0.86 -40.09
N THR A 202 32.38 -0.05 -39.70
CA THR A 202 32.62 -1.48 -39.86
C THR A 202 32.70 -1.87 -41.32
N LEU A 203 31.80 -1.39 -42.18
CA LEU A 203 31.83 -1.62 -43.62
C LEU A 203 33.17 -1.20 -44.22
N LYS A 204 33.66 -0.02 -43.87
CA LYS A 204 34.97 0.50 -44.30
C LYS A 204 36.11 -0.40 -43.82
N SER A 205 36.12 -0.75 -42.53
CA SER A 205 37.16 -1.62 -41.96
C SER A 205 37.16 -3.00 -42.61
N VAL A 206 35.99 -3.61 -42.80
CA VAL A 206 35.84 -4.92 -43.45
C VAL A 206 36.27 -4.84 -44.92
N ASN A 207 35.91 -3.77 -45.64
CA ASN A 207 36.36 -3.55 -47.01
C ASN A 207 37.89 -3.43 -47.12
N ASN A 208 38.55 -2.84 -46.12
CA ASN A 208 40.00 -2.76 -46.04
C ASN A 208 40.62 -4.12 -45.67
N ILE A 209 40.05 -4.84 -44.69
CA ILE A 209 40.50 -6.18 -44.27
C ILE A 209 40.59 -7.12 -45.48
N VAL A 210 39.58 -7.10 -46.35
CA VAL A 210 39.56 -7.98 -47.53
C VAL A 210 40.36 -7.43 -48.73
N SER A 211 40.87 -6.20 -48.66
CA SER A 211 41.78 -5.61 -49.66
C SER A 211 43.25 -5.66 -49.28
N ASP A 212 43.54 -5.61 -47.99
CA ASP A 212 44.88 -5.48 -47.43
C ASP A 212 45.45 -6.85 -47.07
N LYS A 213 46.76 -6.94 -46.84
CA LYS A 213 47.38 -8.22 -46.46
C LYS A 213 47.05 -8.46 -44.99
N ASN A 214 46.64 -9.67 -44.62
CA ASN A 214 46.51 -10.02 -43.20
C ASN A 214 47.92 -10.02 -42.57
N GLU A 215 48.09 -9.26 -41.49
CA GLU A 215 49.37 -9.12 -40.76
C GLU A 215 49.37 -9.91 -39.44
N ASN A 216 48.27 -10.60 -39.12
CA ASN A 216 48.21 -11.47 -37.94
C ASN A 216 49.04 -12.76 -38.18
N GLU A 217 49.33 -13.49 -37.11
CA GLU A 217 49.99 -14.80 -37.16
C GLU A 217 49.08 -15.79 -36.41
N ALA A 218 48.63 -16.83 -37.11
CA ALA A 218 47.73 -17.83 -36.52
C ALA A 218 48.45 -18.66 -35.45
N ASP A 219 47.81 -18.87 -34.30
CA ASP A 219 48.28 -19.84 -33.31
C ASP A 219 47.95 -21.26 -33.80
N PRO A 220 48.94 -22.10 -34.14
CA PRO A 220 48.70 -23.43 -34.72
C PRO A 220 48.10 -24.42 -33.71
N ASP A 221 48.20 -24.14 -32.40
CA ASP A 221 47.64 -24.98 -31.34
C ASP A 221 46.20 -24.58 -30.97
N PHE A 222 45.67 -23.51 -31.56
CA PHE A 222 44.33 -22.99 -31.26
C PHE A 222 43.39 -23.10 -32.47
N GLN A 223 42.40 -23.98 -32.32
CA GLN A 223 41.32 -24.17 -33.28
C GLN A 223 40.05 -23.45 -32.83
N ILE A 224 39.46 -22.64 -33.72
CA ILE A 224 38.19 -21.95 -33.50
C ILE A 224 37.00 -22.89 -33.73
N SER A 225 37.10 -23.73 -34.76
CA SER A 225 36.09 -24.73 -35.10
C SER A 225 36.71 -26.00 -35.66
N PRO A 226 36.04 -27.17 -35.48
CA PRO A 226 36.41 -28.39 -36.20
C PRO A 226 36.40 -28.24 -37.75
N ASP A 227 35.78 -27.18 -38.28
CA ASP A 227 35.71 -26.88 -39.71
C ASP A 227 36.89 -26.04 -40.23
N ASP A 228 37.82 -25.57 -39.38
CA ASP A 228 38.79 -24.54 -39.79
C ASP A 228 39.62 -24.97 -41.01
N GLU A 229 40.15 -26.19 -41.01
CA GLU A 229 40.92 -26.76 -42.12
C GLU A 229 40.10 -26.89 -43.42
N ALA A 230 38.77 -27.06 -43.32
CA ALA A 230 37.93 -27.22 -44.51
C ALA A 230 37.84 -25.92 -45.34
N PHE A 231 38.12 -24.76 -44.75
CA PHE A 231 38.08 -23.47 -45.44
C PHE A 231 39.42 -23.07 -46.08
N GLU A 232 40.51 -23.84 -45.89
CA GLU A 232 41.86 -23.47 -46.34
C GLU A 232 41.96 -23.11 -47.82
N ASP A 233 41.30 -23.87 -48.71
CA ASP A 233 41.30 -23.60 -50.15
C ASP A 233 40.58 -22.28 -50.49
N ILE A 234 39.47 -22.00 -49.82
CA ILE A 234 38.71 -20.76 -49.99
C ILE A 234 39.53 -19.58 -49.44
N ASP A 235 40.13 -19.76 -48.27
CA ASP A 235 41.01 -18.78 -47.63
C ASP A 235 42.21 -18.45 -48.52
N LEU A 236 42.83 -19.45 -49.15
CA LEU A 236 43.92 -19.26 -50.09
C LEU A 236 43.48 -18.37 -51.27
N ILE A 237 42.28 -18.59 -51.82
CA ILE A 237 41.75 -17.81 -52.95
C ILE A 237 41.47 -16.36 -52.53
N ILE A 238 40.81 -16.17 -51.38
CA ILE A 238 40.44 -14.84 -50.85
C ILE A 238 41.71 -14.06 -50.47
N ASN A 239 42.66 -14.68 -49.78
CA ASN A 239 43.93 -14.09 -49.34
C ASN A 239 44.85 -13.73 -50.52
N ASN A 240 44.83 -14.51 -51.60
CA ASN A 240 45.54 -14.18 -52.84
C ASN A 240 44.87 -13.05 -53.63
N LYS A 241 43.71 -12.56 -53.19
CA LYS A 241 43.00 -11.38 -53.73
C LYS A 241 42.73 -11.50 -55.23
N ILE A 242 42.48 -12.72 -55.70
CA ILE A 242 42.21 -13.02 -57.11
C ILE A 242 41.04 -12.17 -57.61
N ALA A 243 40.01 -12.03 -56.78
CA ALA A 243 38.83 -11.22 -57.04
C ALA A 243 39.10 -9.72 -57.17
N LEU A 244 40.21 -9.19 -56.64
CA LEU A 244 40.52 -7.76 -56.71
C LEU A 244 41.19 -7.35 -58.03
N ASN A 245 41.46 -8.31 -58.92
CA ASN A 245 41.96 -8.02 -60.26
C ASN A 245 41.02 -7.04 -60.99
N LYS A 246 41.59 -6.10 -61.74
CA LYS A 246 40.85 -5.11 -62.53
C LYS A 246 39.87 -5.75 -63.55
N ASN A 247 40.17 -6.95 -64.02
CA ASN A 247 39.34 -7.68 -64.99
C ASN A 247 38.25 -8.55 -64.33
N TYR A 248 38.22 -8.64 -63.00
CA TYR A 248 37.20 -9.41 -62.28
C TYR A 248 35.94 -8.57 -62.14
N GLU A 249 34.87 -9.00 -62.82
CA GLU A 249 33.56 -8.34 -62.82
C GLU A 249 32.55 -9.16 -62.01
N THR A 250 31.80 -8.48 -61.13
CA THR A 250 30.76 -9.11 -60.30
C THR A 250 29.36 -8.90 -60.86
N GLY A 251 29.19 -8.09 -61.91
CA GLY A 251 27.89 -7.66 -62.41
C GLY A 251 27.14 -6.66 -61.51
N ASN A 252 27.62 -6.36 -60.31
CA ASN A 252 26.93 -5.50 -59.34
C ASN A 252 27.24 -4.00 -59.55
N LYS A 253 26.25 -3.14 -59.28
CA LYS A 253 26.39 -1.66 -59.40
C LYS A 253 27.33 -1.04 -58.35
N ILE A 254 27.48 -1.68 -57.19
CA ILE A 254 28.45 -1.34 -56.13
C ILE A 254 29.68 -2.21 -56.33
N ASN A 255 30.80 -1.59 -56.73
CA ASN A 255 32.04 -2.30 -57.06
C ASN A 255 33.17 -1.88 -56.11
N ILE A 256 33.11 -2.39 -54.88
CA ILE A 256 34.16 -2.22 -53.85
C ILE A 256 34.84 -3.58 -53.57
N SER A 257 35.99 -3.55 -52.90
CA SER A 257 36.76 -4.76 -52.56
C SER A 257 35.90 -5.80 -51.84
N LEU A 258 35.05 -5.35 -50.89
CA LEU A 258 34.10 -6.22 -50.18
C LEU A 258 33.13 -6.94 -51.12
N THR A 259 32.54 -6.24 -52.08
CA THR A 259 31.64 -6.87 -53.07
C THR A 259 32.36 -7.95 -53.87
N LYS A 260 33.58 -7.67 -54.33
CA LYS A 260 34.36 -8.63 -55.14
C LYS A 260 34.73 -9.88 -54.35
N GLN A 261 35.18 -9.69 -53.12
CA GLN A 261 35.57 -10.80 -52.23
C GLN A 261 34.36 -11.62 -51.79
N ASN A 262 33.21 -10.98 -51.54
CA ASN A 262 31.96 -11.69 -51.28
C ASN A 262 31.46 -12.47 -52.50
N HIS A 263 31.62 -11.94 -53.72
CA HIS A 263 31.31 -12.67 -54.95
C HIS A 263 32.20 -13.93 -55.07
N ALA A 264 33.50 -13.81 -54.77
CA ALA A 264 34.41 -14.94 -54.78
C ALA A 264 34.06 -15.97 -53.70
N LEU A 265 33.84 -15.54 -52.46
CA LEU A 265 33.40 -16.40 -51.36
C LEU A 265 32.14 -17.20 -51.74
N LEU A 266 31.09 -16.52 -52.22
CA LEU A 266 29.85 -17.19 -52.63
C LEU A 266 30.10 -18.19 -53.77
N THR A 267 30.96 -17.87 -54.73
CA THR A 267 31.30 -18.78 -55.82
C THR A 267 32.03 -20.03 -55.29
N GLN A 268 32.99 -19.86 -54.38
CA GLN A 268 33.75 -20.98 -53.82
C GLN A 268 32.93 -21.87 -52.86
N LEU A 269 31.88 -21.33 -52.24
CA LEU A 269 30.98 -22.11 -51.38
C LEU A 269 30.09 -23.11 -52.14
N GLU A 270 30.06 -23.07 -53.48
CA GLU A 270 29.27 -23.99 -54.31
C GLU A 270 29.68 -25.45 -54.13
N ASP A 271 30.99 -25.71 -54.12
CA ASP A 271 31.57 -27.05 -53.99
C ASP A 271 32.15 -27.32 -52.59
N PHE A 272 31.78 -26.51 -51.60
CA PHE A 272 32.33 -26.62 -50.24
C PHE A 272 31.74 -27.79 -49.45
N GLU A 273 32.60 -28.67 -48.96
CA GLU A 273 32.29 -29.73 -48.00
C GLU A 273 33.04 -29.47 -46.68
N GLY A 274 32.32 -29.25 -45.57
CA GLY A 274 32.95 -29.04 -44.25
C GLY A 274 32.77 -30.22 -43.27
N ASN A 275 33.25 -30.03 -42.04
CA ASN A 275 33.35 -31.07 -41.00
C ASN A 275 32.26 -31.02 -39.91
N GLY A 276 31.14 -30.33 -40.14
CA GLY A 276 30.00 -30.26 -39.22
C GLY A 276 30.21 -29.40 -37.96
N GLY A 277 31.16 -28.47 -37.96
CA GLY A 277 31.29 -27.39 -36.98
C GLY A 277 30.25 -26.28 -37.14
N PHE A 278 30.46 -25.15 -36.45
CA PHE A 278 29.44 -24.10 -36.33
C PHE A 278 29.21 -23.35 -37.64
N TRP A 279 30.27 -23.03 -38.39
CA TRP A 279 30.18 -22.30 -39.65
C TRP A 279 29.55 -23.15 -40.75
N ASN A 280 29.96 -24.41 -40.89
CA ASN A 280 29.33 -25.35 -41.82
C ASN A 280 27.83 -25.51 -41.51
N LYS A 281 27.47 -25.71 -40.23
CA LYS A 281 26.07 -25.92 -39.86
C LYS A 281 25.19 -24.68 -39.97
N LYS A 282 25.74 -23.49 -39.74
CA LYS A 282 24.94 -22.26 -39.56
C LYS A 282 25.18 -21.20 -40.64
N TYR A 283 26.42 -20.90 -41.00
CA TYR A 283 26.71 -19.80 -41.93
C TYR A 283 26.66 -20.27 -43.38
N VAL A 284 27.38 -21.34 -43.73
CA VAL A 284 27.43 -21.85 -45.11
C VAL A 284 26.03 -22.04 -45.73
N PRO A 285 25.02 -22.61 -45.04
CA PRO A 285 23.68 -22.78 -45.61
C PRO A 285 22.96 -21.45 -45.88
N LEU A 286 23.31 -20.38 -45.16
CA LEU A 286 22.77 -19.05 -45.40
C LEU A 286 23.39 -18.42 -46.64
N PHE A 287 24.72 -18.49 -46.78
CA PHE A 287 25.43 -17.96 -47.94
C PHE A 287 25.11 -18.75 -49.21
N ASN A 288 24.98 -20.08 -49.13
CA ASN A 288 24.48 -20.89 -50.24
C ASN A 288 23.04 -20.53 -50.61
N TRP A 289 22.16 -20.26 -49.64
CA TRP A 289 20.82 -19.76 -49.94
C TRP A 289 20.83 -18.42 -50.70
N ILE A 290 21.71 -17.48 -50.32
CA ILE A 290 21.89 -16.21 -51.05
C ILE A 290 22.30 -16.48 -52.51
N ARG A 291 23.26 -17.37 -52.73
CA ARG A 291 23.76 -17.75 -54.06
C ARG A 291 22.68 -18.43 -54.91
N GLU A 292 22.08 -19.49 -54.39
CA GLU A 292 21.10 -20.33 -55.08
C GLU A 292 19.84 -19.59 -55.48
N ASN A 293 19.48 -18.53 -54.74
CA ASN A 293 18.31 -17.70 -55.04
C ASN A 293 18.66 -16.42 -55.81
N HIS A 294 19.89 -16.31 -56.31
CA HIS A 294 20.39 -15.15 -57.07
C HIS A 294 20.23 -13.82 -56.32
N LEU A 295 20.41 -13.83 -54.99
CA LEU A 295 20.21 -12.69 -54.10
C LEU A 295 21.47 -11.83 -53.89
N PHE A 296 22.53 -12.06 -54.69
CA PHE A 296 23.82 -11.39 -54.52
C PHE A 296 23.72 -9.85 -54.55
N ASP A 297 22.88 -9.31 -55.42
CA ASP A 297 22.65 -7.87 -55.51
C ASP A 297 21.99 -7.31 -54.25
N HIS A 298 20.91 -7.94 -53.80
CA HIS A 298 20.19 -7.58 -52.58
C HIS A 298 21.09 -7.64 -51.35
N PHE A 299 21.87 -8.71 -51.23
CA PHE A 299 22.87 -8.89 -50.19
C PHE A 299 23.91 -7.77 -50.22
N THR A 300 24.48 -7.46 -51.38
CA THR A 300 25.49 -6.41 -51.54
C THR A 300 24.94 -5.02 -51.20
N TYR A 301 23.73 -4.71 -51.66
CA TYR A 301 23.08 -3.44 -51.36
C TYR A 301 22.79 -3.31 -49.87
N THR A 302 22.37 -4.38 -49.21
CA THR A 302 22.13 -4.37 -47.75
C THR A 302 23.43 -4.19 -46.96
N LEU A 303 24.50 -4.92 -47.29
CA LEU A 303 25.82 -4.74 -46.65
C LEU A 303 26.35 -3.31 -46.82
N SER A 304 26.02 -2.68 -47.95
CA SER A 304 26.47 -1.33 -48.31
C SER A 304 25.45 -0.25 -47.96
N TYR A 305 24.43 -0.55 -47.15
CA TYR A 305 23.33 0.40 -46.89
C TYR A 305 23.81 1.73 -46.30
N SER A 306 24.82 1.67 -45.42
CA SER A 306 25.44 2.83 -44.78
C SER A 306 26.58 3.48 -45.59
N ILE A 307 26.78 3.09 -46.85
CA ILE A 307 27.90 3.58 -47.68
C ILE A 307 27.79 5.09 -47.97
N GLN A 308 28.89 5.82 -47.79
CA GLN A 308 28.92 7.29 -47.96
C GLN A 308 29.38 7.77 -49.35
N ASN A 309 29.62 6.86 -50.30
CA ASN A 309 29.99 7.25 -51.66
C ASN A 309 28.74 7.70 -52.44
N GLU A 310 28.74 8.92 -52.97
CA GLU A 310 27.56 9.52 -53.64
C GLU A 310 26.98 8.64 -54.78
N LYS A 311 27.83 7.97 -55.56
CA LYS A 311 27.38 7.08 -56.64
C LYS A 311 26.61 5.89 -56.06
N TYR A 312 27.14 5.28 -55.01
CA TYR A 312 26.56 4.09 -54.39
C TYR A 312 25.36 4.40 -53.49
N MET A 313 25.32 5.57 -52.84
CA MET A 313 24.13 6.05 -52.13
C MET A 313 22.90 6.12 -53.04
N LYS A 314 23.06 6.60 -54.28
CA LYS A 314 21.96 6.60 -55.27
C LYS A 314 21.50 5.20 -55.62
N VAL A 315 22.41 4.22 -55.63
CA VAL A 315 22.05 2.80 -55.83
C VAL A 315 21.23 2.31 -54.63
N ILE A 316 21.66 2.57 -53.40
CA ILE A 316 20.91 2.18 -52.20
C ILE A 316 19.52 2.81 -52.19
N GLU A 317 19.42 4.12 -52.46
CA GLU A 317 18.14 4.84 -52.47
C GLU A 317 17.15 4.24 -53.49
N GLN A 318 17.65 3.86 -54.67
CA GLN A 318 16.83 3.23 -55.72
C GLN A 318 16.36 1.82 -55.37
N ASN A 319 17.01 1.13 -54.43
CA ASN A 319 16.76 -0.28 -54.11
C ASN A 319 16.26 -0.50 -52.66
N LYS A 320 15.76 0.54 -51.98
CA LYS A 320 15.31 0.43 -50.57
C LYS A 320 14.22 -0.62 -50.34
N LYS A 321 13.29 -0.77 -51.30
CA LYS A 321 12.19 -1.75 -51.19
C LYS A 321 12.70 -3.18 -51.30
N GLU A 322 13.63 -3.38 -52.21
CA GLU A 322 14.32 -4.64 -52.46
C GLU A 322 15.16 -5.05 -51.24
N ILE A 323 15.85 -4.09 -50.61
CA ILE A 323 16.59 -4.30 -49.36
C ILE A 323 15.64 -4.73 -48.23
N ALA A 324 14.52 -4.04 -48.04
CA ALA A 324 13.53 -4.42 -47.03
C ALA A 324 12.97 -5.84 -47.27
N SER A 325 12.59 -6.17 -48.51
CA SER A 325 12.10 -7.50 -48.88
C SER A 325 13.15 -8.60 -48.69
N PHE A 326 14.43 -8.27 -48.94
CA PHE A 326 15.53 -9.18 -48.67
C PHE A 326 15.70 -9.42 -47.17
N MET A 327 15.61 -8.40 -46.33
CA MET A 327 15.71 -8.54 -44.88
C MET A 327 14.61 -9.43 -44.29
N ASP A 328 13.36 -9.29 -44.75
CA ASP A 328 12.25 -10.18 -44.34
C ASP A 328 12.56 -11.66 -44.66
N SER A 329 13.08 -11.91 -45.86
CA SER A 329 13.46 -13.25 -46.31
C SER A 329 14.69 -13.78 -45.57
N PHE A 330 15.67 -12.92 -45.33
CA PHE A 330 16.89 -13.20 -44.60
C PHE A 330 16.58 -13.63 -43.17
N TYR A 331 15.75 -12.88 -42.44
CA TYR A 331 15.37 -13.26 -41.07
C TYR A 331 14.68 -14.62 -41.06
N THR A 332 13.72 -14.84 -41.97
CA THR A 332 13.02 -16.13 -42.10
C THR A 332 14.00 -17.29 -42.32
N LYS A 333 14.95 -17.12 -43.25
CA LYS A 333 15.98 -18.14 -43.52
C LYS A 333 16.91 -18.34 -42.32
N TRP A 334 17.36 -17.26 -41.70
CA TRP A 334 18.31 -17.29 -40.59
C TRP A 334 17.72 -18.00 -39.37
N TYR A 335 16.49 -17.66 -38.98
CA TYR A 335 15.75 -18.40 -37.95
C TYR A 335 15.61 -19.88 -38.32
N GLY A 336 15.28 -20.17 -39.59
CA GLY A 336 15.16 -21.55 -40.09
C GLY A 336 16.44 -22.38 -39.94
N ILE A 337 17.62 -21.78 -40.13
CA ILE A 337 18.91 -22.45 -39.96
C ILE A 337 19.26 -22.63 -38.48
N LEU A 338 18.96 -21.64 -37.65
CA LEU A 338 19.24 -21.71 -36.21
C LEU A 338 18.29 -22.63 -35.45
N LYS A 339 17.12 -22.97 -36.00
CA LYS A 339 16.09 -23.73 -35.30
C LYS A 339 16.56 -25.10 -34.79
N GLU A 340 17.44 -25.81 -35.50
CA GLU A 340 17.84 -27.17 -35.10
C GLU A 340 19.20 -27.19 -34.39
N ASN A 341 19.25 -27.72 -33.17
CA ASN A 341 20.47 -27.79 -32.37
C ASN A 341 20.60 -29.13 -31.66
N THR A 342 21.82 -29.68 -31.57
CA THR A 342 22.10 -30.88 -30.77
C THR A 342 22.57 -30.46 -29.39
N VAL A 343 21.75 -30.66 -28.36
CA VAL A 343 22.05 -30.23 -26.99
C VAL A 343 21.76 -31.35 -25.99
N LEU A 344 22.24 -31.18 -24.76
CA LEU A 344 21.83 -32.03 -23.64
C LEU A 344 20.39 -31.66 -23.25
N PHE A 345 19.43 -32.50 -23.64
CA PHE A 345 18.01 -32.33 -23.35
C PHE A 345 17.49 -33.62 -22.71
N GLU A 346 16.74 -33.53 -21.61
CA GLU A 346 16.27 -34.71 -20.85
C GLU A 346 17.41 -35.70 -20.49
N GLY A 347 18.60 -35.18 -20.17
CA GLY A 347 19.77 -35.98 -19.78
C GLY A 347 20.47 -36.73 -20.93
N LYS A 348 20.08 -36.50 -22.19
CA LYS A 348 20.69 -37.13 -23.37
C LYS A 348 21.07 -36.08 -24.42
N LYS A 349 22.20 -36.28 -25.11
CA LYS A 349 22.59 -35.45 -26.26
C LYS A 349 21.71 -35.83 -27.45
N GLN A 350 20.86 -34.92 -27.90
CA GLN A 350 19.88 -35.18 -28.95
C GLN A 350 19.51 -33.91 -29.73
N LEU A 351 19.01 -34.10 -30.94
CA LEU A 351 18.52 -33.01 -31.79
C LEU A 351 17.21 -32.45 -31.21
N VAL A 352 17.14 -31.13 -31.10
CA VAL A 352 15.96 -30.39 -30.68
C VAL A 352 15.73 -29.20 -31.59
N THR A 353 14.48 -28.75 -31.64
CA THR A 353 14.01 -27.56 -32.32
C THR A 353 13.90 -26.41 -31.31
N TYR A 354 14.42 -25.24 -31.69
CA TYR A 354 14.31 -23.97 -31.00
C TYR A 354 13.25 -23.16 -31.73
N ASN A 355 12.23 -22.74 -31.00
CA ASN A 355 11.20 -21.82 -31.48
C ASN A 355 11.56 -20.40 -31.09
N TYR A 356 11.53 -19.48 -32.05
CA TYR A 356 11.89 -18.07 -31.87
C TYR A 356 10.66 -17.18 -31.96
N TYR A 357 10.55 -16.21 -31.04
CA TYR A 357 9.51 -15.20 -31.07
C TYR A 357 10.05 -13.88 -30.51
N GLY A 358 9.78 -12.75 -31.18
CA GLY A 358 10.24 -11.44 -30.74
C GLY A 358 11.76 -11.29 -30.61
N GLY A 359 12.54 -12.03 -31.40
CA GLY A 359 14.00 -11.94 -31.42
C GLY A 359 14.73 -12.87 -30.44
N TYR A 360 14.05 -13.67 -29.61
CA TYR A 360 14.68 -14.58 -28.66
C TYR A 360 14.12 -16.01 -28.75
N VAL A 361 14.84 -16.98 -28.18
CA VAL A 361 14.36 -18.37 -28.05
C VAL A 361 13.23 -18.46 -27.02
N GLU A 362 12.01 -18.70 -27.48
CA GLU A 362 10.84 -18.84 -26.61
C GLU A 362 10.61 -20.30 -26.20
N GLY A 363 10.99 -21.28 -27.03
CA GLY A 363 10.71 -22.69 -26.77
C GLY A 363 11.80 -23.62 -27.27
N ILE A 364 12.04 -24.72 -26.55
CA ILE A 364 12.98 -25.78 -26.92
C ILE A 364 12.29 -27.13 -26.72
N GLY A 365 12.25 -27.96 -27.75
CA GLY A 365 11.69 -29.31 -27.69
C GLY A 365 11.89 -30.08 -28.99
N LYS A 366 11.25 -31.24 -29.15
CA LYS A 366 11.34 -32.02 -30.39
C LYS A 366 10.19 -31.72 -31.32
N THR A 367 10.42 -31.84 -32.63
CA THR A 367 9.38 -31.81 -33.65
C THR A 367 9.39 -33.10 -34.48
N ASN A 368 8.23 -33.50 -34.98
CA ASN A 368 8.03 -34.54 -35.98
C ASN A 368 7.06 -34.02 -37.04
N ASN A 369 7.48 -33.92 -38.30
CA ASN A 369 6.70 -33.29 -39.38
C ASN A 369 6.11 -31.93 -38.96
N GLU A 370 6.95 -31.04 -38.42
CA GLU A 370 6.60 -29.71 -37.87
C GLU A 370 5.72 -29.72 -36.61
N ALA A 371 5.09 -30.85 -36.25
CA ALA A 371 4.34 -30.98 -35.01
C ALA A 371 5.28 -31.12 -33.80
N SER A 372 5.04 -30.35 -32.75
CA SER A 372 5.75 -30.48 -31.46
C SER A 372 5.49 -31.85 -30.84
N VAL A 373 6.52 -32.59 -30.45
CA VAL A 373 6.38 -33.93 -29.83
C VAL A 373 7.23 -34.05 -28.57
N GLY A 374 6.79 -34.86 -27.61
CA GLY A 374 7.51 -35.10 -26.37
C GLY A 374 7.61 -33.83 -25.50
N LYS A 375 8.68 -33.74 -24.69
CA LYS A 375 8.89 -32.64 -23.76
C LYS A 375 9.25 -31.34 -24.50
N TRP A 376 8.60 -30.25 -24.09
CA TRP A 376 8.91 -28.88 -24.49
C TRP A 376 9.13 -28.00 -23.26
N VAL A 377 10.11 -27.09 -23.35
CA VAL A 377 10.46 -26.13 -22.31
C VAL A 377 10.42 -24.73 -22.90
N PHE A 378 9.74 -23.81 -22.24
CA PHE A 378 9.50 -22.45 -22.70
C PHE A 378 10.16 -21.41 -21.81
N TYR A 379 10.58 -20.30 -22.41
CA TYR A 379 11.29 -19.20 -21.75
C TYR A 379 10.59 -17.86 -22.01
N ASN A 380 10.73 -16.90 -21.08
CA ASN A 380 10.31 -15.52 -21.29
C ASN A 380 11.39 -14.70 -22.03
N HIS A 381 11.11 -13.43 -22.35
CA HIS A 381 12.06 -12.53 -23.02
C HIS A 381 13.35 -12.28 -22.24
N ASN A 382 13.34 -12.48 -20.92
CA ASN A 382 14.52 -12.44 -20.05
C ASN A 382 15.26 -13.79 -19.98
N GLY A 383 14.87 -14.77 -20.78
CA GLY A 383 15.49 -16.09 -20.84
C GLY A 383 15.27 -16.97 -19.61
N GLN A 384 14.24 -16.69 -18.81
CA GLN A 384 13.85 -17.46 -17.61
C GLN A 384 12.79 -18.50 -17.96
N LEU A 385 12.78 -19.62 -17.22
CA LEU A 385 11.78 -20.68 -17.40
C LEU A 385 10.35 -20.13 -17.20
N LYS A 386 9.49 -20.31 -18.21
CA LYS A 386 8.11 -19.83 -18.26
C LYS A 386 7.11 -20.97 -18.14
N ALA A 387 7.36 -22.08 -18.84
CA ALA A 387 6.52 -23.27 -18.80
C ALA A 387 7.28 -24.51 -19.26
N GLU A 388 6.78 -25.69 -18.90
CA GLU A 388 7.18 -26.96 -19.51
C GLU A 388 6.00 -27.93 -19.58
N GLY A 389 6.03 -28.85 -20.54
CA GLY A 389 4.97 -29.84 -20.71
C GLY A 389 5.27 -30.82 -21.83
N LYS A 390 4.31 -31.70 -22.12
CA LYS A 390 4.44 -32.73 -23.15
C LYS A 390 3.38 -32.61 -24.24
N TYR A 391 3.80 -32.92 -25.46
CA TYR A 391 2.94 -33.14 -26.61
C TYR A 391 2.98 -34.61 -27.03
N ASN A 392 1.86 -35.13 -27.51
CA ASN A 392 1.80 -36.44 -28.17
C ASN A 392 2.35 -36.36 -29.61
N ASP A 393 2.35 -37.47 -30.33
CA ASP A 393 2.88 -37.57 -31.70
C ASP A 393 2.12 -36.72 -32.75
N GLN A 394 0.97 -36.15 -32.37
CA GLN A 394 0.12 -35.32 -33.22
C GLN A 394 0.25 -33.82 -32.92
N GLY A 395 1.15 -33.40 -32.02
CA GLY A 395 1.25 -31.98 -31.64
C GLY A 395 0.23 -31.54 -30.59
N VAL A 396 -0.45 -32.48 -29.93
CA VAL A 396 -1.53 -32.18 -28.99
C VAL A 396 -1.03 -32.33 -27.54
N LYS A 397 -1.36 -31.37 -26.68
CA LYS A 397 -0.96 -31.38 -25.26
C LYS A 397 -1.46 -32.64 -24.55
N THR A 398 -0.59 -33.24 -23.75
CA THR A 398 -0.88 -34.42 -22.93
C THR A 398 -0.12 -34.35 -21.60
N ASP A 399 -0.52 -35.17 -20.65
CA ASP A 399 0.08 -35.29 -19.32
C ASP A 399 0.05 -33.95 -18.55
N MET A 400 0.98 -33.79 -17.60
CA MET A 400 1.10 -32.60 -16.78
C MET A 400 1.87 -31.49 -17.50
N TRP A 401 1.28 -30.30 -17.49
CA TRP A 401 1.91 -29.04 -17.86
C TRP A 401 2.16 -28.21 -16.61
N THR A 402 3.31 -27.54 -16.56
CA THR A 402 3.73 -26.70 -15.44
C THR A 402 4.09 -25.31 -15.95
N TRP A 403 3.59 -24.26 -15.29
CA TRP A 403 3.96 -22.87 -15.54
C TRP A 403 4.66 -22.31 -14.32
N PHE A 404 5.56 -21.35 -14.54
CA PHE A 404 6.40 -20.77 -13.50
C PHE A 404 6.26 -19.26 -13.41
N TYR A 405 6.45 -18.73 -12.21
CA TYR A 405 6.68 -17.31 -11.98
C TYR A 405 8.10 -16.90 -12.36
N GLU A 406 8.34 -15.60 -12.51
CA GLU A 406 9.68 -15.06 -12.80
C GLU A 406 10.71 -15.36 -11.69
N ASN A 407 10.25 -15.67 -10.48
CA ASN A 407 11.10 -16.11 -9.37
C ASN A 407 11.46 -17.62 -9.42
N GLY A 408 10.97 -18.35 -10.43
CA GLY A 408 11.21 -19.79 -10.63
C GLY A 408 10.27 -20.73 -9.87
N LYS A 409 9.38 -20.23 -9.01
CA LYS A 409 8.39 -21.08 -8.33
C LYS A 409 7.26 -21.47 -9.28
N THR A 410 6.68 -22.64 -9.03
CA THR A 410 5.50 -23.12 -9.76
C THR A 410 4.33 -22.15 -9.58
N LYS A 411 3.77 -21.72 -10.70
CA LYS A 411 2.56 -20.90 -10.80
C LYS A 411 1.32 -21.77 -10.97
N GLU A 412 1.42 -22.79 -11.81
CA GLU A 412 0.29 -23.66 -12.15
C GLU A 412 0.78 -25.03 -12.58
N THR A 413 0.03 -26.08 -12.23
CA THR A 413 0.11 -27.41 -12.85
C THR A 413 -1.27 -27.82 -13.38
N ALA A 414 -1.32 -28.42 -14.57
CA ALA A 414 -2.57 -28.86 -15.18
C ALA A 414 -2.40 -30.17 -15.94
N ILE A 415 -3.37 -31.08 -15.82
CA ILE A 415 -3.37 -32.35 -16.53
C ILE A 415 -4.18 -32.23 -17.82
N TYR A 416 -3.57 -32.60 -18.95
CA TYR A 416 -4.21 -32.63 -20.26
C TYR A 416 -4.39 -34.07 -20.76
N LYS A 417 -5.53 -34.33 -21.41
CA LYS A 417 -5.80 -35.55 -22.17
C LYS A 417 -6.41 -35.17 -23.52
N ASN A 418 -5.78 -35.59 -24.61
CA ASN A 418 -6.18 -35.24 -25.98
C ASN A 418 -6.36 -33.72 -26.18
N GLY A 419 -5.49 -32.91 -25.58
CA GLY A 419 -5.50 -31.45 -25.75
C GLY A 419 -6.47 -30.70 -24.84
N MET A 420 -7.32 -31.41 -24.12
CA MET A 420 -8.30 -30.84 -23.18
C MET A 420 -7.81 -31.01 -21.74
N LEU A 421 -8.08 -30.02 -20.88
CA LEU A 421 -7.94 -30.13 -19.43
C LEU A 421 -8.80 -31.27 -18.91
N ASN A 422 -8.17 -32.21 -18.22
CA ASN A 422 -8.84 -33.42 -17.78
C ASN A 422 -8.11 -34.02 -16.54
N GLY A 423 -8.58 -33.64 -15.36
CA GLY A 423 -8.00 -33.99 -14.07
C GLY A 423 -7.82 -32.76 -13.19
N GLU A 424 -6.88 -32.86 -12.25
CA GLU A 424 -6.56 -31.80 -11.31
C GLU A 424 -5.80 -30.63 -11.98
N ASN A 425 -6.16 -29.40 -11.60
CA ASN A 425 -5.46 -28.18 -11.92
C ASN A 425 -5.16 -27.43 -10.62
N LEU A 426 -3.87 -27.23 -10.35
CA LEU A 426 -3.36 -26.59 -9.14
C LEU A 426 -2.69 -25.27 -9.53
N GLN A 427 -3.18 -24.17 -9.00
CA GLN A 427 -2.56 -22.86 -9.12
C GLN A 427 -2.01 -22.44 -7.77
N TYR A 428 -0.91 -21.70 -7.77
CA TYR A 428 -0.19 -21.29 -6.57
C TYR A 428 0.05 -19.79 -6.58
N HIS A 429 0.13 -19.18 -5.41
CA HIS A 429 0.64 -17.82 -5.23
C HIS A 429 2.16 -17.79 -5.42
N GLU A 430 2.75 -16.61 -5.65
CA GLU A 430 4.21 -16.45 -5.77
C GLU A 430 5.00 -16.91 -4.53
N ASN A 431 4.37 -16.99 -3.36
CA ASN A 431 5.01 -17.52 -2.17
C ASN A 431 5.02 -19.06 -2.11
N GLY A 432 4.26 -19.74 -2.98
CA GLY A 432 4.14 -21.20 -3.06
C GLY A 432 2.91 -21.78 -2.37
N LYS A 433 2.10 -20.97 -1.68
CA LYS A 433 0.83 -21.44 -1.09
C LYS A 433 -0.20 -21.67 -2.20
N PRO A 434 -1.14 -22.64 -2.05
CA PRO A 434 -2.21 -22.84 -3.03
C PRO A 434 -3.00 -21.55 -3.27
N TYR A 435 -3.39 -21.31 -4.52
CA TYR A 435 -4.29 -20.24 -4.94
C TYR A 435 -5.63 -20.81 -5.38
N ILE A 436 -5.62 -21.77 -6.30
CA ILE A 436 -6.82 -22.48 -6.78
C ILE A 436 -6.50 -23.98 -6.84
N ILE A 437 -7.43 -24.80 -6.36
CA ILE A 437 -7.42 -26.24 -6.58
C ILE A 437 -8.74 -26.59 -7.25
N SER A 438 -8.69 -27.13 -8.46
CA SER A 438 -9.88 -27.42 -9.26
C SER A 438 -9.74 -28.71 -10.05
N ASN A 439 -10.86 -29.27 -10.49
CA ASN A 439 -10.90 -30.48 -11.29
C ASN A 439 -11.68 -30.24 -12.58
N TYR A 440 -11.19 -30.81 -13.67
CA TYR A 440 -11.76 -30.69 -15.01
C TYR A 440 -12.04 -32.05 -15.63
N GLU A 441 -13.08 -32.11 -16.44
CA GLU A 441 -13.36 -33.22 -17.35
C GLU A 441 -13.69 -32.64 -18.73
N ASN A 442 -12.86 -32.94 -19.73
CA ASN A 442 -12.98 -32.41 -21.10
C ASN A 442 -13.20 -30.88 -21.14
N ASP A 443 -12.26 -30.12 -20.57
CA ASP A 443 -12.26 -28.64 -20.45
C ASP A 443 -13.36 -28.02 -19.58
N LYS A 444 -14.24 -28.84 -18.98
CA LYS A 444 -15.31 -28.36 -18.11
C LYS A 444 -14.98 -28.62 -16.65
N LEU A 445 -15.20 -27.63 -15.78
CA LEU A 445 -15.10 -27.82 -14.34
C LEU A 445 -16.05 -28.95 -13.90
N ASN A 446 -15.50 -29.94 -13.19
CA ASN A 446 -16.26 -31.08 -12.69
C ASN A 446 -15.67 -31.54 -11.34
N GLY A 447 -16.47 -31.47 -10.27
CA GLY A 447 -16.04 -31.76 -8.90
C GLY A 447 -15.77 -30.51 -8.06
N ALA A 448 -14.90 -30.66 -7.05
CA ALA A 448 -14.60 -29.61 -6.10
C ALA A 448 -13.71 -28.51 -6.70
N TYR A 449 -14.01 -27.26 -6.34
CA TYR A 449 -13.22 -26.08 -6.63
C TYR A 449 -12.95 -25.34 -5.32
N LYS A 450 -11.68 -25.12 -5.01
CA LYS A 450 -11.22 -24.44 -3.79
C LYS A 450 -10.36 -23.23 -4.15
N TYR A 451 -10.57 -22.13 -3.46
CA TYR A 451 -9.84 -20.88 -3.65
C TYR A 451 -9.26 -20.39 -2.32
N TYR A 452 -7.99 -19.98 -2.34
CA TYR A 452 -7.19 -19.66 -1.17
C TYR A 452 -6.54 -18.28 -1.30
N ASN A 453 -6.37 -17.57 -0.18
CA ASN A 453 -5.55 -16.35 -0.15
C ASN A 453 -4.05 -16.65 -0.07
N ASP A 454 -3.22 -15.62 -0.22
CA ASP A 454 -1.76 -15.73 -0.17
C ASP A 454 -1.22 -16.07 1.23
N LYS A 455 -2.08 -16.08 2.26
CA LYS A 455 -1.73 -16.53 3.62
C LYS A 455 -2.07 -17.99 3.87
N GLY A 456 -2.80 -18.65 2.98
CA GLY A 456 -3.16 -20.07 3.07
C GLY A 456 -4.58 -20.34 3.58
N ALA A 457 -5.38 -19.31 3.85
CA ALA A 457 -6.78 -19.49 4.24
C ALA A 457 -7.62 -19.96 3.04
N LEU A 458 -8.41 -21.01 3.23
CA LEU A 458 -9.46 -21.40 2.28
C LEU A 458 -10.57 -20.36 2.34
N LEU A 459 -10.80 -19.63 1.26
CA LEU A 459 -11.82 -18.59 1.18
C LEU A 459 -13.09 -19.05 0.46
N GLN A 460 -13.00 -19.99 -0.49
CA GLN A 460 -14.19 -20.51 -1.18
C GLN A 460 -14.08 -22.01 -1.43
N HIS A 461 -15.21 -22.70 -1.30
CA HIS A 461 -15.38 -24.09 -1.68
C HIS A 461 -16.68 -24.26 -2.46
N LYS A 462 -16.57 -24.66 -3.73
CA LYS A 462 -17.67 -24.83 -4.69
C LYS A 462 -17.65 -26.24 -5.25
N TYR A 463 -18.78 -26.66 -5.80
CA TYR A 463 -18.93 -27.92 -6.54
C TYR A 463 -19.50 -27.65 -7.92
N PHE A 464 -18.90 -28.28 -8.92
CA PHE A 464 -19.29 -28.16 -10.32
C PHE A 464 -19.69 -29.51 -10.90
N LYS A 465 -20.65 -29.49 -11.82
CA LYS A 465 -20.99 -30.61 -12.69
C LYS A 465 -21.13 -30.11 -14.12
N ASN A 466 -20.33 -30.64 -15.04
CA ASN A 466 -20.32 -30.23 -16.45
C ASN A 466 -20.16 -28.71 -16.67
N GLY A 467 -19.37 -28.03 -15.83
CA GLY A 467 -19.11 -26.59 -15.90
C GLY A 467 -20.12 -25.70 -15.16
N GLU A 468 -21.22 -26.26 -14.64
CA GLU A 468 -22.24 -25.52 -13.89
C GLU A 468 -22.10 -25.77 -12.38
N LEU A 469 -22.42 -24.78 -11.54
CA LEU A 469 -22.50 -24.99 -10.09
C LEU A 469 -23.62 -25.99 -9.75
N ASP A 470 -23.27 -27.07 -9.08
CA ASP A 470 -24.19 -28.11 -8.63
C ASP A 470 -23.71 -28.65 -7.28
N GLY A 471 -24.36 -28.19 -6.21
CA GLY A 471 -23.95 -28.44 -4.83
C GLY A 471 -23.84 -27.17 -3.99
N LEU A 472 -23.22 -27.28 -2.83
CA LEU A 472 -23.15 -26.18 -1.86
C LEU A 472 -21.93 -25.28 -2.14
N TYR A 473 -22.16 -23.99 -2.37
CA TYR A 473 -21.12 -22.98 -2.37
C TYR A 473 -20.95 -22.42 -0.96
N LYS A 474 -19.78 -22.59 -0.37
CA LYS A 474 -19.36 -21.93 0.88
C LYS A 474 -18.29 -20.89 0.62
N SER A 475 -18.42 -19.72 1.23
CA SER A 475 -17.34 -18.76 1.45
C SER A 475 -16.96 -18.77 2.92
N PHE A 476 -15.71 -18.43 3.21
CA PHE A 476 -15.15 -18.41 4.56
C PHE A 476 -14.43 -17.09 4.82
N PHE A 477 -14.38 -16.70 6.08
CA PHE A 477 -13.60 -15.53 6.52
C PHE A 477 -12.09 -15.76 6.34
N ASN A 478 -11.30 -14.68 6.48
CA ASN A 478 -9.87 -14.69 6.21
C ASN A 478 -9.03 -15.60 7.12
N VAL A 479 -9.61 -16.11 8.21
CA VAL A 479 -8.99 -17.13 9.06
C VAL A 479 -9.12 -18.55 8.48
N GLY A 480 -10.01 -18.77 7.53
CA GLY A 480 -10.20 -20.05 6.85
C GLY A 480 -11.47 -20.80 7.26
N GLU A 481 -11.45 -22.11 7.04
CA GLU A 481 -12.66 -22.96 6.99
C GLU A 481 -13.45 -23.08 8.29
N GLU A 482 -12.86 -22.68 9.42
CA GLU A 482 -13.50 -22.67 10.74
C GLU A 482 -14.65 -21.66 10.82
N LEU A 483 -14.59 -20.56 10.06
CA LEU A 483 -15.59 -19.51 10.06
C LEU A 483 -16.20 -19.33 8.68
N ILE A 484 -17.43 -19.81 8.51
CA ILE A 484 -18.22 -19.65 7.28
C ILE A 484 -18.72 -18.20 7.20
N GLU A 485 -18.55 -17.57 6.05
CA GLU A 485 -19.08 -16.23 5.73
C GLU A 485 -20.46 -16.34 5.06
N PHE A 486 -20.62 -17.26 4.11
CA PHE A 486 -21.93 -17.59 3.55
C PHE A 486 -22.00 -19.02 3.01
N SER A 487 -23.23 -19.50 2.87
CA SER A 487 -23.57 -20.82 2.35
C SER A 487 -24.78 -20.72 1.41
N ILE A 488 -24.59 -21.14 0.15
CA ILE A 488 -25.57 -20.99 -0.93
C ILE A 488 -25.72 -22.33 -1.66
N PRO A 489 -26.91 -22.96 -1.66
CA PRO A 489 -27.13 -24.20 -2.39
C PRO A 489 -27.41 -23.90 -3.87
N TYR A 490 -26.70 -24.57 -4.77
CA TYR A 490 -26.88 -24.47 -6.22
C TYR A 490 -27.35 -25.79 -6.83
N LYS A 491 -28.16 -25.67 -7.89
CA LYS A 491 -28.52 -26.78 -8.78
C LYS A 491 -28.56 -26.30 -10.23
N ASN A 492 -27.80 -26.94 -11.11
CA ASN A 492 -27.70 -26.61 -12.54
C ASN A 492 -27.47 -25.09 -12.75
N GLY A 493 -26.49 -24.53 -12.05
CA GLY A 493 -26.12 -23.12 -12.11
C GLY A 493 -27.06 -22.14 -11.38
N ASN A 494 -28.20 -22.60 -10.86
CA ASN A 494 -29.20 -21.74 -10.21
C ASN A 494 -29.21 -21.93 -8.69
N VAL A 495 -29.30 -20.83 -7.94
CA VAL A 495 -29.51 -20.86 -6.48
C VAL A 495 -30.85 -21.52 -6.16
N GLN A 496 -30.84 -22.42 -5.17
CA GLN A 496 -32.02 -23.07 -4.61
C GLN A 496 -32.37 -22.48 -3.24
N ASP A 497 -33.63 -22.56 -2.85
CA ASP A 497 -34.12 -22.31 -1.50
C ASP A 497 -33.64 -21.00 -0.84
N ILE A 498 -32.64 -21.06 0.03
CA ILE A 498 -32.20 -19.93 0.86
C ILE A 498 -30.67 -19.82 0.85
N ALA A 499 -30.16 -18.66 0.47
CA ALA A 499 -28.79 -18.26 0.73
C ALA A 499 -28.66 -17.69 2.15
N THR A 500 -27.66 -18.15 2.91
CA THR A 500 -27.43 -17.72 4.31
C THR A 500 -26.06 -17.08 4.44
N GLU A 501 -26.00 -15.89 5.03
CA GLU A 501 -24.77 -15.19 5.42
C GLU A 501 -24.60 -15.22 6.94
N TYR A 502 -23.35 -15.22 7.40
CA TYR A 502 -22.98 -15.38 8.79
C TYR A 502 -22.03 -14.28 9.24
N TYR A 503 -22.07 -13.98 10.52
CA TYR A 503 -21.05 -13.21 11.23
C TYR A 503 -19.84 -14.08 11.54
N ALA A 504 -18.71 -13.44 11.87
CA ALA A 504 -17.46 -14.13 12.19
C ALA A 504 -17.51 -14.95 13.49
N ASN A 505 -18.56 -14.83 14.30
CA ASN A 505 -18.79 -15.73 15.45
C ASN A 505 -19.70 -16.94 15.09
N GLY A 506 -20.13 -17.06 13.83
CA GLY A 506 -21.01 -18.12 13.35
C GLY A 506 -22.52 -17.84 13.48
N ASP A 507 -22.94 -16.71 14.05
CA ASP A 507 -24.35 -16.32 14.08
C ASP A 507 -24.83 -15.90 12.68
N VAL A 508 -26.12 -16.07 12.39
CA VAL A 508 -26.70 -15.70 11.08
C VAL A 508 -26.81 -14.19 10.94
N TYR A 509 -26.20 -13.63 9.89
CA TYR A 509 -26.33 -12.23 9.50
C TYR A 509 -27.55 -12.01 8.58
N ALA A 510 -27.75 -12.88 7.60
CA ALA A 510 -28.84 -12.73 6.64
C ALA A 510 -29.39 -14.06 6.13
N LYS A 511 -30.69 -14.07 5.82
CA LYS A 511 -31.37 -15.13 5.09
C LYS A 511 -32.06 -14.54 3.87
N MET A 512 -31.71 -15.06 2.71
CA MET A 512 -32.17 -14.55 1.41
C MET A 512 -32.88 -15.68 0.67
N PRO A 513 -34.22 -15.65 0.60
CA PRO A 513 -34.99 -16.65 -0.15
C PRO A 513 -34.85 -16.48 -1.67
N PHE A 514 -34.79 -17.59 -2.39
CA PHE A 514 -34.70 -17.68 -3.84
C PHE A 514 -35.78 -18.63 -4.38
N ALA A 515 -36.35 -18.26 -5.53
CA ALA A 515 -37.18 -19.13 -6.36
C ALA A 515 -36.75 -19.00 -7.83
N ASN A 516 -36.61 -20.14 -8.52
CA ASN A 516 -36.17 -20.19 -9.92
C ASN A 516 -34.87 -19.40 -10.19
N GLY A 517 -33.90 -19.48 -9.27
CA GLY A 517 -32.61 -18.81 -9.39
C GLY A 517 -32.61 -17.30 -9.12
N LYS A 518 -33.77 -16.71 -8.77
CA LYS A 518 -33.90 -15.27 -8.47
C LYS A 518 -34.35 -15.05 -7.03
N ARG A 519 -33.96 -13.93 -6.42
CA ARG A 519 -34.46 -13.55 -5.09
C ARG A 519 -35.98 -13.39 -5.13
N ASP A 520 -36.67 -14.12 -4.29
CA ASP A 520 -38.13 -14.10 -4.25
C ASP A 520 -38.60 -14.44 -2.83
N GLY A 521 -39.27 -13.49 -2.19
CA GLY A 521 -39.69 -13.57 -0.80
C GLY A 521 -39.06 -12.50 0.10
N LEU A 522 -39.20 -12.70 1.41
CA LEU A 522 -38.76 -11.76 2.43
C LEU A 522 -37.31 -12.05 2.86
N GLU A 523 -36.38 -11.20 2.44
CA GLU A 523 -35.04 -11.18 3.01
C GLU A 523 -35.11 -10.65 4.45
N LYS A 524 -34.47 -11.36 5.37
CA LYS A 524 -34.28 -10.91 6.75
C LYS A 524 -32.80 -10.80 7.06
N LYS A 525 -32.39 -9.65 7.57
CA LYS A 525 -31.07 -9.45 8.17
C LYS A 525 -31.20 -9.34 9.68
N TYR A 526 -30.13 -9.69 10.38
CA TYR A 526 -30.08 -9.73 11.82
C TYR A 526 -28.93 -8.86 12.31
N TYR A 527 -29.07 -8.36 13.53
CA TYR A 527 -27.98 -7.86 14.33
C TYR A 527 -27.28 -9.02 15.04
N TRP A 528 -26.08 -8.78 15.57
CA TRP A 528 -25.33 -9.77 16.33
C TRP A 528 -26.06 -10.25 17.60
N ASN A 529 -26.92 -9.41 18.19
CA ASN A 529 -27.79 -9.80 19.29
C ASN A 529 -29.02 -10.64 18.85
N LYS A 530 -29.07 -11.06 17.57
CA LYS A 530 -30.10 -11.89 16.93
C LYS A 530 -31.43 -11.17 16.69
N ASN A 531 -31.56 -9.90 17.07
CA ASN A 531 -32.70 -9.07 16.67
C ASN A 531 -32.67 -8.83 15.16
N THR A 532 -33.84 -8.64 14.55
CA THR A 532 -33.94 -8.32 13.12
C THR A 532 -33.41 -6.92 12.87
N SER A 533 -32.52 -6.73 11.90
CA SER A 533 -31.98 -5.43 11.49
C SER A 533 -32.69 -4.86 10.27
N SER A 534 -33.11 -5.71 9.33
CA SER A 534 -33.92 -5.30 8.20
C SER A 534 -34.81 -6.42 7.66
N GLU A 535 -35.91 -6.00 7.04
CA GLU A 535 -36.89 -6.83 6.34
C GLU A 535 -37.15 -6.22 4.96
N ILE A 536 -36.77 -6.94 3.91
CA ILE A 536 -36.71 -6.42 2.55
C ILE A 536 -37.40 -7.42 1.60
N ASN A 537 -38.43 -6.96 0.87
CA ASN A 537 -39.19 -7.82 -0.03
C ASN A 537 -38.57 -7.88 -1.44
N TYR A 538 -38.41 -9.09 -1.96
CA TYR A 538 -37.99 -9.35 -3.32
C TYR A 538 -39.06 -10.11 -4.09
N LYS A 539 -39.18 -9.81 -5.38
CA LYS A 539 -40.02 -10.54 -6.31
C LYS A 539 -39.30 -10.67 -7.64
N ASN A 540 -39.15 -11.89 -8.16
CA ASN A 540 -38.45 -12.16 -9.42
C ASN A 540 -37.06 -11.50 -9.53
N GLY A 541 -36.32 -11.40 -8.41
CA GLY A 541 -34.98 -10.83 -8.33
C GLY A 541 -34.95 -9.33 -8.05
N GLU A 542 -36.10 -8.65 -8.09
CA GLU A 542 -36.17 -7.21 -7.91
C GLU A 542 -36.63 -6.86 -6.49
N PHE A 543 -35.97 -5.87 -5.89
CA PHE A 543 -36.43 -5.30 -4.63
C PHE A 543 -37.72 -4.52 -4.91
N SER A 544 -38.84 -5.05 -4.43
CA SER A 544 -40.18 -4.54 -4.70
C SER A 544 -41.12 -4.86 -3.54
N GLY A 545 -41.79 -3.84 -3.01
CA GLY A 545 -42.72 -3.96 -1.90
C GLY A 545 -42.23 -3.30 -0.61
N PRO A 546 -42.76 -3.71 0.55
CA PRO A 546 -42.43 -3.11 1.83
C PRO A 546 -40.95 -3.23 2.19
N TYR A 547 -40.43 -2.15 2.77
CA TYR A 547 -39.07 -2.03 3.29
C TYR A 547 -39.12 -1.58 4.75
N LYS A 548 -38.34 -2.24 5.60
CA LYS A 548 -38.26 -1.88 7.00
C LYS A 548 -36.87 -2.16 7.57
N THR A 549 -36.35 -1.21 8.33
CA THR A 549 -35.13 -1.38 9.13
C THR A 549 -35.42 -1.09 10.59
N TYR A 550 -34.57 -1.63 11.45
CA TYR A 550 -34.72 -1.59 12.90
C TYR A 550 -33.41 -1.10 13.52
N TYR A 551 -33.47 -0.59 14.74
CA TYR A 551 -32.32 -0.46 15.62
C TYR A 551 -31.94 -1.81 16.22
N SER A 552 -30.74 -1.96 16.78
CA SER A 552 -30.31 -3.18 17.48
C SER A 552 -31.22 -3.53 18.67
N THR A 553 -31.90 -2.55 19.25
CA THR A 553 -32.93 -2.73 20.28
C THR A 553 -34.22 -3.38 19.78
N GLY A 554 -34.44 -3.42 18.46
CA GLY A 554 -35.65 -3.93 17.82
C GLY A 554 -36.70 -2.84 17.48
N ASN A 555 -36.49 -1.58 17.89
CA ASN A 555 -37.35 -0.47 17.50
C ASN A 555 -37.19 -0.14 16.01
N VAL A 556 -38.22 0.35 15.35
CA VAL A 556 -38.18 0.67 13.91
C VAL A 556 -37.31 1.91 13.68
N TYR A 557 -36.35 1.83 12.75
CA TYR A 557 -35.55 2.97 12.33
C TYR A 557 -36.12 3.62 11.08
N GLU A 558 -36.51 2.84 10.08
CA GLU A 558 -37.01 3.37 8.81
C GLU A 558 -38.07 2.45 8.19
N ILE A 559 -39.07 3.05 7.57
CA ILE A 559 -40.08 2.37 6.77
C ILE A 559 -40.24 3.05 5.43
N GLY A 560 -40.48 2.24 4.41
CA GLY A 560 -40.76 2.73 3.08
C GLY A 560 -41.23 1.61 2.17
N GLN A 561 -41.12 1.86 0.88
CA GLN A 561 -41.44 0.87 -0.14
C GLN A 561 -40.54 1.06 -1.37
N SER A 562 -40.49 0.01 -2.18
CA SER A 562 -39.77 -0.02 -3.44
C SER A 562 -40.61 -0.55 -4.57
N LEU A 563 -40.22 -0.16 -5.78
CA LEU A 563 -40.81 -0.61 -7.03
C LEU A 563 -39.72 -0.69 -8.09
N ASP A 564 -39.62 -1.82 -8.79
CA ASP A 564 -38.68 -2.05 -9.90
C ASP A 564 -37.22 -1.69 -9.55
N ASN A 565 -36.74 -2.09 -8.36
CA ASN A 565 -35.42 -1.78 -7.78
C ASN A 565 -35.18 -0.32 -7.35
N PHE A 566 -36.18 0.55 -7.42
CA PHE A 566 -36.07 1.93 -6.95
C PHE A 566 -36.83 2.12 -5.65
N TYR A 567 -36.28 2.93 -4.74
CA TYR A 567 -37.09 3.54 -3.68
C TYR A 567 -38.21 4.36 -4.33
N HIS A 568 -39.42 4.18 -3.81
CA HIS A 568 -40.62 4.80 -4.38
C HIS A 568 -41.64 5.11 -3.30
N GLY A 569 -42.46 6.14 -3.50
CA GLY A 569 -43.53 6.53 -2.59
C GLY A 569 -43.03 7.06 -1.24
N PRO A 570 -43.88 7.02 -0.20
CA PRO A 570 -43.61 7.68 1.08
C PRO A 570 -42.62 6.90 1.92
N TRP A 571 -41.71 7.63 2.56
CA TRP A 571 -40.66 7.13 3.44
C TRP A 571 -40.69 7.90 4.76
N LYS A 572 -40.43 7.18 5.86
CA LYS A 572 -40.30 7.76 7.19
C LYS A 572 -39.14 7.13 7.93
N SER A 573 -38.30 7.95 8.55
CA SER A 573 -37.33 7.51 9.55
C SER A 573 -37.75 7.97 10.94
N PHE A 574 -37.29 7.24 11.96
CA PHE A 574 -37.63 7.44 13.36
C PHE A 574 -36.36 7.51 14.19
N TYR A 575 -36.41 8.29 15.27
CA TYR A 575 -35.48 8.20 16.37
C TYR A 575 -35.70 6.90 17.16
N ARG A 576 -34.75 6.56 18.03
CA ARG A 576 -34.72 5.31 18.80
C ARG A 576 -35.90 5.16 19.77
N ASP A 577 -36.49 6.27 20.19
CA ASP A 577 -37.70 6.37 21.01
C ASP A 577 -39.02 6.22 20.20
N GLY A 578 -38.93 6.15 18.87
CA GLY A 578 -40.07 6.08 17.95
C GLY A 578 -40.58 7.44 17.45
N THR A 579 -39.99 8.56 17.88
CA THR A 579 -40.32 9.89 17.37
C THR A 579 -39.94 9.99 15.90
N ILE A 580 -40.78 10.59 15.04
CA ILE A 580 -40.46 10.75 13.61
C ILE A 580 -39.23 11.66 13.48
N GLN A 581 -38.22 11.22 12.73
CA GLN A 581 -37.01 11.98 12.40
C GLN A 581 -37.13 12.62 11.02
N ALA A 582 -37.64 11.89 10.02
CA ALA A 582 -37.84 12.42 8.68
C ALA A 582 -39.11 11.86 8.03
N ASP A 583 -39.75 12.67 7.19
CA ASP A 583 -40.90 12.31 6.36
C ASP A 583 -40.69 12.86 4.95
N TYR A 584 -40.64 11.97 3.96
CA TYR A 584 -40.24 12.32 2.61
C TYR A 584 -40.79 11.32 1.58
N THR A 585 -40.60 11.61 0.29
CA THR A 585 -41.11 10.77 -0.80
C THR A 585 -40.05 10.57 -1.86
N TYR A 586 -39.90 9.33 -2.31
CA TYR A 586 -39.10 8.99 -3.48
C TYR A 586 -39.96 8.84 -4.73
N ASP A 587 -39.45 9.32 -5.86
CA ASP A 587 -39.94 9.02 -7.19
C ASP A 587 -38.79 8.42 -8.01
N LYS A 588 -38.85 7.11 -8.27
CA LYS A 588 -37.82 6.32 -8.95
C LYS A 588 -36.40 6.61 -8.45
N GLY A 589 -36.21 6.54 -7.13
CA GLY A 589 -34.91 6.72 -6.47
C GLY A 589 -34.51 8.18 -6.21
N TYR A 590 -35.22 9.17 -6.77
CA TYR A 590 -34.97 10.58 -6.47
C TYR A 590 -35.92 11.08 -5.39
N ILE A 591 -35.40 11.80 -4.39
CA ILE A 591 -36.27 12.54 -3.47
C ILE A 591 -37.05 13.55 -4.31
N ASN A 592 -38.37 13.53 -4.19
CA ASN A 592 -39.26 14.35 -4.99
C ASN A 592 -40.46 14.80 -4.15
N GLY A 593 -40.73 16.11 -4.15
CA GLY A 593 -41.71 16.71 -3.26
C GLY A 593 -41.09 17.21 -1.96
N VAL A 594 -41.91 17.33 -0.92
CA VAL A 594 -41.49 17.93 0.36
C VAL A 594 -40.76 16.90 1.21
N TYR A 595 -39.51 17.21 1.55
CA TYR A 595 -38.73 16.52 2.58
C TYR A 595 -38.87 17.29 3.90
N LYS A 596 -39.33 16.65 4.96
CA LYS A 596 -39.44 17.23 6.30
C LYS A 596 -38.46 16.52 7.23
N TYR A 597 -37.65 17.30 7.93
CA TYR A 597 -36.79 16.80 9.00
C TYR A 597 -37.28 17.35 10.32
N PHE A 598 -37.37 16.48 11.31
CA PHE A 598 -37.83 16.78 12.66
C PHE A 598 -36.63 16.72 13.60
N ASP A 599 -36.67 17.51 14.66
CA ASP A 599 -35.76 17.36 15.78
C ASP A 599 -36.23 16.27 16.74
N THR A 600 -35.42 16.00 17.76
CA THR A 600 -35.68 14.98 18.78
C THR A 600 -36.87 15.30 19.69
N ASP A 601 -37.39 16.53 19.64
CA ASP A 601 -38.62 16.92 20.36
C ASP A 601 -39.87 16.71 19.47
N GLY A 602 -39.70 16.11 18.29
CA GLY A 602 -40.75 15.88 17.30
C GLY A 602 -41.19 17.14 16.55
N LYS A 603 -40.44 18.25 16.65
CA LYS A 603 -40.75 19.51 15.97
C LYS A 603 -40.02 19.60 14.64
N ILE A 604 -40.64 20.22 13.64
CA ILE A 604 -40.01 20.40 12.34
C ILE A 604 -38.79 21.30 12.50
N TYR A 605 -37.62 20.83 12.06
CA TYR A 605 -36.38 21.61 12.01
C TYR A 605 -36.24 22.29 10.64
N TYR A 606 -36.34 21.53 9.55
CA TYR A 606 -36.31 22.09 8.21
C TYR A 606 -37.21 21.32 7.24
N GLN A 607 -37.59 22.02 6.17
CA GLN A 607 -38.30 21.46 5.04
C GLN A 607 -37.61 21.88 3.75
N TYR A 608 -37.38 20.93 2.86
CA TYR A 608 -36.91 21.21 1.51
C TYR A 608 -37.94 20.73 0.51
N LEU A 609 -38.16 21.52 -0.53
CA LEU A 609 -38.91 21.07 -1.70
C LEU A 609 -37.91 20.58 -2.73
N TYR A 610 -37.96 19.28 -3.02
CA TYR A 610 -37.15 18.65 -4.03
C TYR A 610 -37.92 18.48 -5.34
N ARG A 611 -37.21 18.62 -6.46
CA ARG A 611 -37.68 18.21 -7.80
C ARG A 611 -36.60 17.37 -8.45
N LYS A 612 -36.85 16.06 -8.60
CA LYS A 612 -35.86 15.09 -9.12
C LYS A 612 -34.50 15.18 -8.42
N GLY A 613 -34.49 15.31 -7.09
CA GLY A 613 -33.27 15.41 -6.28
C GLY A 613 -32.66 16.80 -6.14
N GLU A 614 -33.10 17.81 -6.91
CA GLU A 614 -32.65 19.20 -6.74
C GLU A 614 -33.49 19.96 -5.73
N ILE A 615 -32.85 20.76 -4.86
CA ILE A 615 -33.53 21.68 -3.93
C ILE A 615 -34.04 22.89 -4.71
N ILE A 616 -35.36 23.11 -4.74
CA ILE A 616 -35.99 24.28 -5.38
C ILE A 616 -36.50 25.31 -4.37
N GLU A 617 -36.75 24.88 -3.14
CA GLU A 617 -37.17 25.73 -2.02
C GLU A 617 -36.64 25.11 -0.72
N TYR A 618 -36.26 25.96 0.24
CA TYR A 618 -35.91 25.54 1.59
C TYR A 618 -36.61 26.40 2.62
N LYS A 619 -36.92 25.81 3.78
CA LYS A 619 -37.48 26.46 4.97
C LYS A 619 -36.83 25.89 6.22
N TYR A 620 -36.41 26.76 7.11
CA TYR A 620 -35.91 26.43 8.44
C TYR A 620 -36.87 26.98 9.48
N PHE A 621 -37.05 26.23 10.55
CA PHE A 621 -37.99 26.53 11.62
C PHE A 621 -37.24 26.66 12.95
N ASP A 622 -37.70 27.55 13.82
CA ASP A 622 -37.29 27.58 15.22
C ASP A 622 -38.02 26.51 16.04
N LYS A 623 -37.66 26.42 17.34
CA LYS A 623 -38.30 25.50 18.29
C LYS A 623 -39.77 25.81 18.55
N GLU A 624 -40.29 26.95 18.13
CA GLU A 624 -41.71 27.32 18.20
C GLU A 624 -42.46 26.97 16.91
N GLY A 625 -41.76 26.47 15.88
CA GLY A 625 -42.31 26.11 14.58
C GLY A 625 -42.52 27.30 13.65
N LYS A 626 -41.92 28.46 13.93
CA LYS A 626 -41.94 29.64 13.07
C LYS A 626 -40.77 29.58 12.08
N ILE A 627 -41.05 29.98 10.84
CA ILE A 627 -40.02 30.06 9.79
C ILE A 627 -39.02 31.15 10.15
N ILE A 628 -37.75 30.76 10.29
CA ILE A 628 -36.62 31.65 10.57
C ILE A 628 -35.76 31.94 9.34
N SER A 629 -35.85 31.07 8.33
CA SER A 629 -35.21 31.31 7.04
C SER A 629 -35.92 30.51 5.97
N GLU A 630 -36.20 31.15 4.85
CA GLU A 630 -36.70 30.49 3.65
C GLU A 630 -36.07 31.09 2.41
N GLY A 631 -36.00 30.30 1.37
CA GLY A 631 -35.51 30.75 0.07
C GLY A 631 -36.08 29.87 -1.03
N ARG A 632 -36.31 30.50 -2.18
CA ARG A 632 -36.78 29.83 -3.40
C ARG A 632 -35.93 30.27 -4.56
N LYS A 633 -35.54 29.33 -5.42
CA LYS A 633 -34.72 29.56 -6.62
C LYS A 633 -35.41 30.61 -7.53
N LYS A 634 -34.71 31.71 -7.86
CA LYS A 634 -35.22 32.81 -8.70
C LYS A 634 -34.23 33.12 -9.82
N GLY A 635 -34.67 33.04 -11.08
CA GLY A 635 -33.76 33.22 -12.23
C GLY A 635 -32.67 32.16 -12.33
N GLY A 636 -32.84 31.02 -11.63
CA GLY A 636 -31.87 29.94 -11.55
C GLY A 636 -30.99 29.99 -10.30
N GLU A 637 -30.72 31.15 -9.69
CA GLU A 637 -29.81 31.25 -8.53
C GLU A 637 -30.59 31.48 -7.23
N PHE A 638 -29.94 31.22 -6.08
CA PHE A 638 -30.33 31.86 -4.83
C PHE A 638 -29.19 31.89 -3.80
N GLN A 639 -29.14 32.97 -3.02
CA GLN A 639 -28.27 33.10 -1.85
C GLN A 639 -28.84 32.23 -0.72
N PHE A 640 -28.15 31.14 -0.42
CA PHE A 640 -28.56 30.20 0.62
C PHE A 640 -28.05 30.66 1.98
N LYS A 641 -28.92 30.56 2.97
CA LYS A 641 -28.57 30.79 4.37
C LYS A 641 -29.27 29.75 5.25
N GLY A 642 -28.58 28.65 5.54
CA GLY A 642 -29.06 27.62 6.45
C GLY A 642 -29.01 28.08 7.91
N HIS A 643 -29.92 27.59 8.74
CA HIS A 643 -29.98 27.94 10.17
C HIS A 643 -30.19 26.70 11.03
N TYR A 644 -29.74 26.76 12.28
CA TYR A 644 -30.06 25.81 13.34
C TYR A 644 -31.41 26.14 14.01
N PRO A 645 -32.03 25.21 14.77
CA PRO A 645 -33.31 25.48 15.44
C PRO A 645 -33.27 26.63 16.45
N ASN A 646 -32.08 26.99 16.94
CA ASN A 646 -31.87 28.12 17.85
C ASN A 646 -31.74 29.48 17.13
N GLY A 647 -31.87 29.51 15.81
CA GLY A 647 -31.80 30.73 15.00
C GLY A 647 -30.39 31.14 14.57
N ASN A 648 -29.33 30.45 15.00
CA ASN A 648 -27.97 30.74 14.53
C ASN A 648 -27.79 30.26 13.08
N THR A 649 -27.04 31.02 12.28
CA THR A 649 -26.67 30.60 10.92
C THR A 649 -25.84 29.34 10.99
N ALA A 650 -26.17 28.33 10.18
CA ALA A 650 -25.45 27.07 10.06
C ALA A 650 -24.49 27.08 8.85
N SER A 651 -24.92 27.70 7.75
CA SER A 651 -24.09 27.88 6.56
C SER A 651 -24.64 29.01 5.69
N LYS A 652 -23.77 29.59 4.86
CA LYS A 652 -24.18 30.56 3.85
C LYS A 652 -23.28 30.50 2.61
N GLY A 653 -23.87 30.79 1.45
CA GLY A 653 -23.18 30.83 0.16
C GLY A 653 -24.17 30.93 -1.01
N LEU A 654 -23.67 30.84 -2.23
CA LEU A 654 -24.48 30.96 -3.45
C LEU A 654 -24.73 29.56 -4.06
N TYR A 655 -25.98 29.29 -4.44
CA TYR A 655 -26.31 28.28 -5.44
C TYR A 655 -26.51 28.94 -6.80
N ASP A 656 -25.83 28.43 -7.83
CA ASP A 656 -25.87 28.90 -9.21
C ASP A 656 -27.16 28.48 -9.96
N ILE A 657 -27.26 28.85 -11.25
CA ILE A 657 -28.40 28.53 -12.12
C ILE A 657 -28.69 27.03 -12.24
N LYS A 658 -27.66 26.19 -12.18
CA LYS A 658 -27.76 24.73 -12.25
C LYS A 658 -28.10 24.12 -10.88
N GLY A 659 -28.07 24.92 -9.81
CA GLY A 659 -28.33 24.48 -8.44
C GLY A 659 -27.09 23.98 -7.72
N GLY A 660 -25.89 24.25 -8.23
CA GLY A 660 -24.63 23.90 -7.60
C GLY A 660 -24.04 25.04 -6.77
N LYS A 661 -23.31 24.70 -5.70
CA LYS A 661 -22.60 25.70 -4.88
C LYS A 661 -21.55 26.43 -5.72
N GLU A 662 -21.53 27.75 -5.63
CA GLU A 662 -20.57 28.63 -6.32
C GLU A 662 -19.97 29.66 -5.36
N GLY A 663 -18.72 30.04 -5.57
CA GLY A 663 -18.03 31.08 -4.81
C GLY A 663 -17.75 30.70 -3.36
N ALA A 664 -17.62 31.72 -2.50
CA ALA A 664 -17.26 31.52 -1.10
C ALA A 664 -18.43 30.95 -0.29
N TRP A 665 -18.14 29.88 0.45
CA TRP A 665 -19.05 29.26 1.41
C TRP A 665 -18.44 29.28 2.81
N GLU A 666 -19.30 29.52 3.80
CA GLU A 666 -18.95 29.54 5.22
C GLU A 666 -19.90 28.63 6.01
N PHE A 667 -19.34 27.91 6.97
CA PHE A 667 -20.03 26.95 7.83
C PHE A 667 -19.83 27.32 9.29
N TYR A 668 -20.86 27.16 10.11
CA TYR A 668 -20.91 27.64 11.47
C TYR A 668 -21.43 26.57 12.43
N SER A 669 -20.98 26.58 13.68
CA SER A 669 -21.47 25.70 14.74
C SER A 669 -22.85 26.12 15.24
N GLN A 670 -23.53 25.27 16.01
CA GLN A 670 -24.80 25.60 16.66
C GLN A 670 -24.71 26.85 17.55
N ASN A 671 -23.52 27.18 18.05
CA ASN A 671 -23.26 28.35 18.88
C ASN A 671 -22.89 29.60 18.05
N GLY A 672 -22.90 29.52 16.72
CA GLY A 672 -22.64 30.63 15.79
C GLY A 672 -21.16 30.90 15.51
N VAL A 673 -20.26 29.96 15.84
CA VAL A 673 -18.82 30.10 15.57
C VAL A 673 -18.51 29.61 14.16
N LEU A 674 -17.69 30.33 13.39
CA LEU A 674 -17.20 29.88 12.09
C LEU A 674 -16.36 28.61 12.27
N THR A 675 -16.74 27.52 11.62
CA THR A 675 -16.07 26.21 11.69
C THR A 675 -15.31 25.86 10.43
N GLY A 676 -15.72 26.40 9.27
CA GLY A 676 -15.04 26.17 8.02
C GLY A 676 -15.40 27.18 6.95
N LYS A 677 -14.48 27.38 6.00
CA LYS A 677 -14.72 28.18 4.79
C LYS A 677 -13.89 27.69 3.61
N GLY A 678 -14.40 27.89 2.40
CA GLY A 678 -13.72 27.58 1.14
C GLY A 678 -14.50 28.09 -0.07
N ASN A 679 -13.91 27.95 -1.26
CA ASN A 679 -14.58 28.30 -2.50
C ASN A 679 -15.13 27.05 -3.20
N TYR A 680 -16.25 27.21 -3.90
CA TYR A 680 -16.94 26.15 -4.60
C TYR A 680 -17.18 26.53 -6.07
N THR A 681 -17.16 25.54 -6.95
CA THR A 681 -17.68 25.63 -8.32
C THR A 681 -18.45 24.36 -8.66
N ASP A 682 -19.72 24.50 -9.05
CA ASP A 682 -20.65 23.39 -9.34
C ASP A 682 -20.68 22.32 -8.23
N ASN A 683 -20.89 22.74 -6.98
CA ASN A 683 -20.82 21.91 -5.76
C ASN A 683 -19.43 21.41 -5.34
N ASN A 684 -18.40 21.58 -6.17
CA ASN A 684 -17.07 21.08 -5.87
C ASN A 684 -16.20 22.14 -5.20
N VAL A 685 -15.52 21.80 -4.11
CA VAL A 685 -14.52 22.64 -3.44
C VAL A 685 -13.32 22.88 -4.36
N ILE A 686 -12.85 24.12 -4.43
CA ILE A 686 -11.66 24.54 -5.18
C ILE A 686 -10.76 25.44 -4.34
N GLY A 687 -9.44 25.28 -4.50
CA GLY A 687 -8.45 26.09 -3.83
C GLY A 687 -8.30 25.76 -2.34
N GLU A 688 -7.96 26.76 -1.53
CA GLU A 688 -7.74 26.59 -0.10
C GLU A 688 -9.06 26.45 0.66
N TYR A 689 -9.14 25.44 1.51
CA TYR A 689 -10.20 25.25 2.50
C TYR A 689 -9.60 25.33 3.91
N ILE A 690 -10.23 26.09 4.79
CA ILE A 690 -9.75 26.32 6.17
C ILE A 690 -10.80 25.86 7.16
N ASN A 691 -10.39 25.04 8.13
CA ASN A 691 -11.21 24.68 9.29
C ASN A 691 -10.75 25.44 10.53
N TYR A 692 -11.66 25.67 11.48
CA TYR A 692 -11.43 26.45 12.69
C TYR A 692 -11.88 25.70 13.94
N TYR A 693 -11.17 25.95 15.04
CA TYR A 693 -11.63 25.62 16.39
C TYR A 693 -12.76 26.56 16.84
N ASN A 694 -13.50 26.17 17.89
CA ASN A 694 -14.51 27.01 18.55
C ASN A 694 -13.94 28.36 19.06
N SER A 695 -12.63 28.43 19.30
CA SER A 695 -11.93 29.67 19.67
C SER A 695 -11.61 30.59 18.49
N GLY A 696 -11.88 30.17 17.25
CA GLY A 696 -11.57 30.90 16.02
C GLY A 696 -10.13 30.70 15.52
N LYS A 697 -9.30 29.94 16.22
CA LYS A 697 -7.97 29.53 15.76
C LYS A 697 -8.08 28.52 14.62
N ILE A 698 -7.08 28.47 13.73
CA ILE A 698 -7.06 27.53 12.61
C ILE A 698 -6.83 26.11 13.12
N LEU A 699 -7.68 25.19 12.70
CA LEU A 699 -7.56 23.74 12.93
C LEU A 699 -6.76 23.08 11.81
N SER A 700 -7.11 23.37 10.55
CA SER A 700 -6.42 22.79 9.39
C SER A 700 -6.55 23.67 8.14
N LYS A 701 -5.60 23.47 7.22
CA LYS A 701 -5.61 24.02 5.86
C LYS A 701 -5.40 22.89 4.85
N SER A 702 -6.18 22.93 3.78
CA SER A 702 -6.14 21.91 2.72
C SER A 702 -6.34 22.56 1.36
N ILE A 703 -5.72 21.98 0.32
CA ILE A 703 -5.88 22.45 -1.06
C ILE A 703 -6.73 21.45 -1.84
N TYR A 704 -7.78 21.94 -2.49
CA TYR A 704 -8.69 21.18 -3.32
C TYR A 704 -8.59 21.58 -4.80
N LYS A 705 -8.73 20.59 -5.67
CA LYS A 705 -8.92 20.74 -7.12
C LYS A 705 -10.17 19.94 -7.49
N ASN A 706 -11.31 20.63 -7.61
CA ASN A 706 -12.62 20.04 -7.91
C ASN A 706 -12.97 18.89 -6.98
N ASP A 707 -13.19 19.19 -5.69
CA ASP A 707 -13.44 18.23 -4.60
C ASP A 707 -12.31 17.23 -4.30
N SER A 708 -11.26 17.22 -5.12
CA SER A 708 -10.12 16.36 -4.88
C SER A 708 -9.05 17.08 -4.06
N LEU A 709 -8.69 16.57 -2.88
CA LEU A 709 -7.50 16.99 -2.15
C LEU A 709 -6.28 16.83 -3.05
N HIS A 710 -5.62 17.93 -3.36
CA HIS A 710 -4.54 17.98 -4.33
C HIS A 710 -3.59 19.12 -3.97
N GLY A 711 -2.56 18.82 -3.18
CA GLY A 711 -1.57 19.77 -2.71
C GLY A 711 -1.20 19.58 -1.24
N TYR A 712 -0.61 20.64 -0.67
CA TYR A 712 -0.10 20.63 0.70
C TYR A 712 -1.24 20.64 1.74
N PHE A 713 -1.09 19.81 2.77
CA PHE A 713 -1.99 19.73 3.91
C PHE A 713 -1.24 20.07 5.20
N SER A 714 -1.93 20.77 6.11
CA SER A 714 -1.43 21.03 7.47
C SER A 714 -2.57 21.09 8.48
N ASN A 715 -2.34 20.57 9.69
CA ASN A 715 -3.24 20.77 10.84
C ASN A 715 -2.46 21.19 12.09
N PHE A 716 -3.15 21.78 13.06
CA PHE A 716 -2.54 22.50 14.17
C PHE A 716 -3.19 22.13 15.49
N TYR A 717 -2.42 22.13 16.58
CA TYR A 717 -2.95 22.09 17.94
C TYR A 717 -3.63 23.43 18.33
N LYS A 718 -4.43 23.43 19.41
CA LYS A 718 -5.10 24.65 19.93
C LYS A 718 -4.13 25.73 20.42
N ASN A 719 -2.86 25.40 20.68
CA ASN A 719 -1.78 26.37 20.95
C ASN A 719 -1.17 26.98 19.67
N GLY A 720 -1.58 26.53 18.48
CA GLY A 720 -1.06 26.97 17.18
C GLY A 720 0.15 26.20 16.66
N GLN A 721 0.71 25.25 17.42
CA GLN A 721 1.81 24.40 16.96
C GLN A 721 1.35 23.46 15.84
N LEU A 722 2.21 23.21 14.86
CA LEU A 722 1.93 22.26 13.77
C LEU A 722 1.81 20.85 14.35
N LYS A 723 0.68 20.20 14.09
CA LYS A 723 0.41 18.82 14.53
C LYS A 723 0.79 17.80 13.46
N GLN A 724 0.49 18.10 12.20
CA GLN A 724 0.77 17.21 11.07
C GLN A 724 0.89 18.00 9.77
N GLN A 725 1.74 17.51 8.87
CA GLN A 725 1.84 17.99 7.50
C GLN A 725 2.10 16.87 6.49
N GLY A 726 1.71 17.12 5.23
CA GLY A 726 1.77 16.12 4.18
C GLY A 726 1.35 16.66 2.82
N TRP A 727 1.33 15.77 1.83
CA TRP A 727 0.86 16.06 0.48
C TRP A 727 -0.23 15.07 0.05
N TYR A 728 -1.28 15.60 -0.55
CA TYR A 728 -2.30 14.83 -1.26
C TYR A 728 -2.12 14.96 -2.77
N LYS A 729 -2.27 13.85 -3.50
CA LYS A 729 -2.37 13.77 -4.96
C LYS A 729 -3.66 13.02 -5.30
N ASN A 730 -4.68 13.76 -5.73
CA ASN A 730 -5.99 13.24 -6.12
C ASN A 730 -6.74 12.48 -5.02
N ASN A 731 -6.96 13.12 -3.87
CA ASN A 731 -7.52 12.54 -2.63
C ASN A 731 -6.62 11.57 -1.88
N LEU A 732 -5.47 11.18 -2.45
CA LEU A 732 -4.60 10.18 -1.84
C LEU A 732 -3.35 10.82 -1.23
N ALA A 733 -3.09 10.54 0.03
CA ALA A 733 -1.82 10.83 0.70
C ALA A 733 -0.67 10.24 -0.12
N HIS A 734 0.35 11.06 -0.35
CA HIS A 734 1.47 10.74 -1.23
C HIS A 734 2.77 11.30 -0.66
N GLY A 735 3.85 10.51 -0.76
CA GLY A 735 5.18 10.88 -0.29
C GLY A 735 5.29 10.92 1.23
N GLU A 736 6.21 11.74 1.73
CA GLU A 736 6.49 11.86 3.17
C GLU A 736 5.40 12.64 3.91
N TRP A 737 5.06 12.17 5.11
CA TRP A 737 4.14 12.79 6.05
C TRP A 737 4.80 12.86 7.42
N ARG A 738 4.67 14.01 8.10
CA ARG A 738 5.24 14.23 9.43
C ARG A 738 4.17 14.59 10.45
N SER A 739 4.26 14.00 11.63
CA SER A 739 3.44 14.34 12.81
C SER A 739 4.32 14.79 13.97
N TYR A 740 3.80 15.65 14.83
CA TYR A 740 4.53 16.27 15.93
C TYR A 740 3.71 16.25 17.22
N PHE A 741 4.42 16.14 18.34
CA PHE A 741 3.87 16.38 19.67
C PHE A 741 3.49 17.86 19.87
N ILE A 742 2.72 18.15 20.93
CA ILE A 742 2.21 19.49 21.22
C ILE A 742 3.29 20.54 21.52
N ASP A 743 4.49 20.09 21.93
CA ASP A 743 5.68 20.93 22.13
C ASP A 743 6.51 21.13 20.85
N GLY A 744 6.11 20.47 19.75
CA GLY A 744 6.76 20.52 18.44
C GLY A 744 7.82 19.45 18.19
N THR A 745 8.08 18.56 19.15
CA THR A 745 8.95 17.39 18.97
C THR A 745 8.41 16.49 17.85
N LEU A 746 9.28 16.02 16.94
CA LEU A 746 8.89 15.08 15.88
C LEU A 746 8.42 13.76 16.50
N GLU A 747 7.25 13.28 16.07
CA GLU A 747 6.61 12.05 16.57
C GLU A 747 6.67 10.94 15.51
N ILE A 748 6.34 11.26 14.26
CA ILE A 748 6.19 10.25 13.20
C ILE A 748 6.73 10.78 11.87
N ILE A 749 7.45 9.92 11.13
CA ILE A 749 7.69 10.06 9.69
C ILE A 749 7.06 8.86 9.00
N ASN A 750 5.99 9.11 8.25
CA ASN A 750 5.35 8.13 7.38
C ASN A 750 5.65 8.42 5.90
N PHE A 751 5.55 7.40 5.06
CA PHE A 751 5.66 7.49 3.62
C PHE A 751 4.50 6.74 2.97
N TYR A 752 3.74 7.46 2.14
CA TYR A 752 2.54 6.96 1.48
C TYR A 752 2.75 6.82 -0.03
N HIS A 753 2.29 5.69 -0.57
CA HIS A 753 2.07 5.50 -1.99
C HIS A 753 0.58 5.27 -2.22
N LYS A 754 -0.12 6.29 -2.76
CA LYS A 754 -1.55 6.22 -3.08
C LYS A 754 -2.39 5.81 -1.86
N ASP A 755 -2.30 6.59 -0.77
CA ASP A 755 -2.91 6.33 0.55
C ASP A 755 -2.40 5.11 1.32
N LYS A 756 -1.54 4.29 0.72
CA LYS A 756 -1.03 3.09 1.38
C LYS A 756 0.37 3.35 1.93
N LEU A 757 0.59 3.02 3.20
CA LEU A 757 1.94 3.04 3.78
C LEU A 757 2.89 2.18 2.94
N HIS A 758 4.07 2.71 2.64
CA HIS A 758 5.08 2.01 1.85
C HIS A 758 6.49 2.35 2.31
N GLY A 759 7.37 1.36 2.32
CA GLY A 759 8.73 1.50 2.80
C GLY A 759 8.80 1.58 4.33
N ILE A 760 9.82 2.27 4.83
CA ILE A 760 10.15 2.43 6.24
C ILE A 760 9.40 3.60 6.84
N GLN A 761 8.66 3.34 7.91
CA GLN A 761 8.00 4.33 8.76
C GLN A 761 8.78 4.45 10.06
N LYS A 762 8.92 5.66 10.61
CA LYS A 762 9.70 5.90 11.84
C LYS A 762 8.84 6.59 12.89
N PHE A 763 8.89 6.07 14.11
CA PHE A 763 8.17 6.58 15.26
C PHE A 763 9.19 6.99 16.32
N TYR A 764 8.95 8.13 16.94
CA TYR A 764 9.85 8.78 17.88
C TYR A 764 9.12 9.03 19.20
N SER A 765 9.83 8.81 20.31
CA SER A 765 9.29 9.05 21.64
C SER A 765 9.05 10.53 21.92
N CYS A 766 8.34 10.84 23.02
CA CYS A 766 8.21 12.21 23.52
C CYS A 766 9.55 12.91 23.80
N GLU A 767 10.65 12.15 23.94
CA GLU A 767 12.02 12.66 24.08
C GLU A 767 12.73 12.91 22.75
N GLY A 768 12.13 12.54 21.61
CA GLY A 768 12.70 12.67 20.26
C GLY A 768 13.67 11.54 19.87
N LYS A 769 13.68 10.43 20.61
CA LYS A 769 14.49 9.24 20.30
C LYS A 769 13.70 8.26 19.43
N LEU A 770 14.38 7.55 18.53
CA LEU A 770 13.73 6.54 17.70
C LEU A 770 13.20 5.41 18.60
N GLU A 771 11.90 5.16 18.52
CA GLU A 771 11.20 4.17 19.34
C GLU A 771 10.87 2.93 18.52
N ARG A 772 10.37 3.12 17.28
CA ARG A 772 9.97 2.02 16.41
C ARG A 772 10.22 2.31 14.93
N ILE A 773 10.49 1.25 14.19
CA ILE A 773 10.50 1.22 12.73
C ILE A 773 9.50 0.19 12.24
N TYR A 774 8.60 0.59 11.35
CA TYR A 774 7.73 -0.34 10.64
C TYR A 774 8.09 -0.39 9.15
N LYS A 775 8.06 -1.59 8.56
CA LYS A 775 8.27 -1.78 7.13
C LYS A 775 6.98 -2.20 6.46
N TYR A 776 6.48 -1.39 5.53
CA TYR A 776 5.26 -1.66 4.78
C TYR A 776 5.52 -1.89 3.28
N LYS A 777 4.70 -2.72 2.65
CA LYS A 777 4.59 -2.84 1.20
C LYS A 777 3.15 -2.58 0.79
N PHE A 778 2.86 -1.38 0.28
CA PHE A 778 1.53 -0.96 -0.18
C PHE A 778 0.42 -1.32 0.83
N GLY A 779 0.59 -0.89 2.08
CA GLY A 779 -0.37 -1.08 3.17
C GLY A 779 -0.21 -2.40 3.93
N GLU A 780 0.55 -3.35 3.40
CA GLU A 780 0.85 -4.60 4.09
C GLU A 780 2.05 -4.43 5.03
N LEU A 781 1.85 -4.65 6.34
CA LEU A 781 2.94 -4.66 7.33
C LEU A 781 3.80 -5.91 7.14
N LEU A 782 5.10 -5.73 6.91
CA LEU A 782 6.06 -6.80 6.69
C LEU A 782 6.84 -7.12 7.98
N SER A 783 7.37 -6.09 8.62
CA SER A 783 8.14 -6.22 9.84
C SER A 783 8.10 -4.97 10.70
N GLU A 784 8.43 -5.15 11.98
CA GLU A 784 8.58 -4.11 12.99
C GLU A 784 9.88 -4.32 13.76
N VAL A 785 10.59 -3.24 14.07
CA VAL A 785 11.73 -3.22 14.99
C VAL A 785 11.46 -2.16 16.04
N TYR A 786 11.61 -2.49 17.31
CA TYR A 786 11.37 -1.58 18.42
C TYR A 786 12.62 -1.46 19.31
N TYR A 787 12.83 -0.28 19.88
CA TYR A 787 14.08 0.15 20.49
C TYR A 787 13.90 0.51 21.97
N ASP A 788 14.95 0.35 22.75
CA ASP A 788 14.99 0.82 24.14
C ASP A 788 15.38 2.30 24.25
N SER A 789 15.48 2.80 25.50
CA SER A 789 15.86 4.19 25.79
C SER A 789 17.27 4.59 25.36
N ASN A 790 18.14 3.60 25.07
CA ASN A 790 19.52 3.78 24.60
C ASN A 790 19.61 3.75 23.07
N GLY A 791 18.54 3.31 22.39
CA GLY A 791 18.50 3.11 20.94
C GLY A 791 18.93 1.71 20.49
N ASP A 792 19.03 0.75 21.42
CA ASP A 792 19.33 -0.64 21.11
C ASP A 792 18.04 -1.38 20.73
N ALA A 793 18.10 -2.22 19.70
CA ALA A 793 16.94 -3.00 19.25
C ALA A 793 16.57 -4.07 20.29
N LEU A 794 15.33 -4.01 20.79
CA LEU A 794 14.80 -4.99 21.74
C LEU A 794 14.37 -6.28 21.04
N GLY A 795 13.82 -6.17 19.83
CA GLY A 795 13.38 -7.28 18.99
C GLY A 795 13.00 -6.86 17.56
N GLU A 796 12.90 -7.85 16.67
CA GLU A 796 12.33 -7.72 15.33
C GLU A 796 11.18 -8.71 15.17
N ILE A 797 10.03 -8.22 14.71
CA ILE A 797 8.83 -9.01 14.46
C ILE A 797 8.63 -9.12 12.95
N ASN A 798 8.38 -10.34 12.46
CA ASN A 798 8.07 -10.61 11.06
C ASN A 798 6.61 -11.07 10.93
N TYR A 799 5.82 -10.30 10.18
CA TYR A 799 4.39 -10.54 9.97
C TYR A 799 4.10 -11.44 8.74
N LYS A 800 5.14 -11.99 8.11
CA LYS A 800 5.06 -13.00 7.04
C LYS A 800 5.72 -14.32 7.45
N PRO A 801 5.23 -14.98 8.52
CA PRO A 801 5.73 -16.30 8.86
C PRO A 801 5.39 -17.31 7.76
N GLN A 802 6.20 -18.37 7.68
CA GLN A 802 5.92 -19.49 6.77
C GLN A 802 4.68 -20.27 7.24
N GLU A 803 4.50 -20.37 8.55
CA GLU A 803 3.38 -21.05 9.20
C GLU A 803 2.08 -20.25 9.07
N ASN A 804 0.96 -20.97 9.00
CA ASN A 804 -0.37 -20.36 8.97
C ASN A 804 -0.78 -19.86 10.36
N ASN A 805 -0.44 -20.61 11.41
CA ASN A 805 -0.79 -20.29 12.78
C ASN A 805 0.49 -19.98 13.56
N PHE A 806 0.52 -18.86 14.25
CA PHE A 806 1.71 -18.43 15.01
C PHE A 806 1.31 -17.49 16.14
N THR A 807 2.16 -17.41 17.16
CA THR A 807 2.00 -16.46 18.27
C THR A 807 3.09 -15.40 18.15
N LEU A 808 2.70 -14.13 18.16
CA LEU A 808 3.65 -13.03 18.31
C LEU A 808 3.87 -12.71 19.78
N THR A 809 5.13 -12.55 20.16
CA THR A 809 5.53 -12.22 21.54
C THR A 809 6.38 -10.96 21.54
N TYR A 810 5.93 -9.94 22.28
CA TYR A 810 6.70 -8.74 22.59
C TYR A 810 7.45 -8.93 23.90
N GLN A 811 8.56 -8.20 24.08
CA GLN A 811 9.37 -8.27 25.29
C GLN A 811 9.76 -6.89 25.79
N TYR A 812 9.75 -6.75 27.12
CA TYR A 812 10.33 -5.60 27.80
C TYR A 812 11.86 -5.60 27.72
N ALA A 813 12.46 -4.46 28.11
CA ALA A 813 13.92 -4.32 28.25
C ALA A 813 14.53 -5.36 29.21
N ASN A 814 13.77 -5.84 30.19
CA ASN A 814 14.17 -6.88 31.14
C ASN A 814 14.01 -8.32 30.60
N LYS A 815 13.63 -8.49 29.32
CA LYS A 815 13.39 -9.76 28.62
C LYS A 815 12.18 -10.57 29.10
N LYS A 816 11.37 -10.04 30.02
CA LYS A 816 10.05 -10.62 30.29
C LYS A 816 9.10 -10.36 29.12
N THR A 817 8.16 -11.27 28.96
CA THR A 817 7.06 -11.14 27.99
C THR A 817 6.23 -9.91 28.33
N ASP A 818 5.97 -9.10 27.31
CA ASP A 818 5.10 -7.91 27.34
C ASP A 818 3.72 -8.30 26.80
N THR A 819 3.65 -8.79 25.56
CA THR A 819 2.38 -9.10 24.90
C THR A 819 2.47 -10.43 24.16
N GLU A 820 1.41 -11.23 24.19
CA GLU A 820 1.22 -12.45 23.39
C GLU A 820 -0.05 -12.33 22.55
N ILE A 821 0.06 -12.60 21.24
CA ILE A 821 -1.05 -12.48 20.29
C ILE A 821 -1.07 -13.67 19.33
N GLU A 822 -2.18 -14.40 19.29
CA GLU A 822 -2.39 -15.50 18.35
C GLU A 822 -2.88 -15.01 16.98
N TYR A 823 -2.28 -15.57 15.92
CA TYR A 823 -2.65 -15.33 14.53
C TYR A 823 -2.98 -16.65 13.82
N VAL A 824 -4.00 -16.60 12.97
CA VAL A 824 -4.39 -17.67 12.04
C VAL A 824 -4.48 -17.06 10.64
N ASN A 825 -3.70 -17.61 9.70
CA ASN A 825 -3.56 -17.12 8.33
C ASN A 825 -3.27 -15.61 8.24
N GLY A 826 -2.45 -15.09 9.16
CA GLY A 826 -2.06 -13.68 9.22
C GLY A 826 -3.13 -12.74 9.78
N ILE A 827 -4.22 -13.26 10.34
CA ILE A 827 -5.28 -12.50 11.00
C ILE A 827 -5.25 -12.80 12.50
N LYS A 828 -5.39 -11.78 13.36
CA LYS A 828 -5.52 -11.98 14.82
C LYS A 828 -6.74 -12.87 15.09
N HIS A 829 -6.52 -14.06 15.63
CA HIS A 829 -7.58 -15.01 15.92
C HIS A 829 -7.11 -15.95 17.04
N GLY A 830 -7.82 -15.95 18.16
CA GLY A 830 -7.44 -16.65 19.37
C GLY A 830 -7.07 -15.69 20.51
N LYS A 831 -6.22 -16.16 21.43
CA LYS A 831 -5.92 -15.49 22.69
C LYS A 831 -5.07 -14.23 22.50
N TYR A 832 -5.34 -13.26 23.37
CA TYR A 832 -4.53 -12.08 23.60
C TYR A 832 -4.22 -11.98 25.10
N ALA A 833 -2.95 -11.79 25.43
CA ALA A 833 -2.52 -11.50 26.79
C ALA A 833 -1.49 -10.37 26.76
N TYR A 834 -1.62 -9.44 27.68
CA TYR A 834 -0.66 -8.38 27.96
C TYR A 834 -0.26 -8.48 29.43
N TYR A 835 1.02 -8.37 29.68
CA TYR A 835 1.65 -8.52 30.98
C TYR A 835 2.33 -7.19 31.34
N ASP A 836 2.34 -6.85 32.63
CA ASP A 836 3.09 -5.70 33.13
C ASP A 836 4.61 -5.95 33.09
N PHE A 837 5.40 -4.90 33.35
CA PHE A 837 6.87 -4.98 33.41
C PHE A 837 7.39 -6.03 34.41
N TYR A 838 6.58 -6.39 35.41
CA TYR A 838 6.91 -7.37 36.44
C TYR A 838 6.51 -8.81 36.05
N GLY A 839 5.78 -9.00 34.95
CA GLY A 839 5.32 -10.29 34.42
C GLY A 839 3.96 -10.74 34.96
N ASN A 840 3.19 -9.86 35.60
CA ASN A 840 1.81 -10.16 35.99
C ASN A 840 0.89 -9.87 34.81
N ILE A 841 -0.21 -10.62 34.67
CA ILE A 841 -1.21 -10.34 33.65
C ILE A 841 -1.87 -8.99 33.93
N ALA A 842 -1.87 -8.11 32.93
CA ALA A 842 -2.44 -6.77 33.00
C ALA A 842 -3.67 -6.63 32.09
N LEU A 843 -3.78 -7.43 31.03
CA LEU A 843 -4.96 -7.49 30.18
C LEU A 843 -5.08 -8.84 29.48
N GLU A 844 -6.29 -9.39 29.38
CA GLU A 844 -6.57 -10.58 28.59
C GLU A 844 -7.89 -10.50 27.82
N GLY A 845 -7.95 -11.23 26.70
CA GLY A 845 -9.13 -11.32 25.86
C GLY A 845 -8.93 -12.25 24.67
N ASN A 846 -9.89 -12.25 23.75
CA ASN A 846 -9.79 -13.02 22.52
C ASN A 846 -10.12 -12.17 21.30
N TYR A 847 -9.44 -12.47 20.19
CA TYR A 847 -9.77 -11.97 18.87
C TYR A 847 -10.50 -13.04 18.07
N THR A 848 -11.53 -12.63 17.35
CA THR A 848 -12.22 -13.45 16.36
C THR A 848 -12.14 -12.75 15.01
N ASN A 849 -11.38 -13.34 14.08
CA ASN A 849 -11.21 -12.83 12.71
C ASN A 849 -10.79 -11.35 12.65
N GLY A 850 -9.79 -10.99 13.45
CA GLY A 850 -9.19 -9.66 13.47
C GLY A 850 -9.82 -8.66 14.44
N ALA A 851 -11.00 -8.97 15.00
CA ALA A 851 -11.73 -8.07 15.88
C ALA A 851 -11.79 -8.59 17.32
N GLN A 852 -11.77 -7.69 18.31
CA GLN A 852 -11.97 -8.07 19.72
C GLN A 852 -13.36 -8.70 19.88
N ASP A 853 -13.43 -9.82 20.60
CA ASP A 853 -14.68 -10.55 20.77
C ASP A 853 -14.76 -11.19 22.15
N GLY A 854 -15.96 -11.25 22.72
CA GLY A 854 -16.20 -11.81 24.05
C GLY A 854 -15.73 -10.89 25.19
N LYS A 855 -15.46 -11.48 26.36
CA LYS A 855 -15.07 -10.75 27.57
C LYS A 855 -13.59 -10.37 27.52
N TRP A 856 -13.31 -9.12 27.86
CA TRP A 856 -11.97 -8.55 28.04
C TRP A 856 -11.84 -8.04 29.48
N ILE A 857 -10.71 -8.35 30.11
CA ILE A 857 -10.45 -8.04 31.53
C ILE A 857 -9.10 -7.35 31.64
N TRP A 858 -9.09 -6.21 32.33
CA TRP A 858 -7.90 -5.46 32.70
C TRP A 858 -7.62 -5.69 34.19
N TYR A 859 -6.35 -5.70 34.56
CA TYR A 859 -5.88 -5.96 35.91
C TYR A 859 -4.91 -4.87 36.36
N TYR A 860 -5.03 -4.46 37.61
CA TYR A 860 -4.00 -3.68 38.30
C TYR A 860 -2.76 -4.54 38.59
N GLU A 861 -1.62 -3.90 38.84
CA GLU A 861 -0.36 -4.58 39.23
C GLU A 861 -0.52 -5.52 40.45
N ASN A 862 -1.51 -5.27 41.30
CA ASN A 862 -1.82 -6.11 42.47
C ASN A 862 -2.70 -7.34 42.16
N GLY A 863 -3.06 -7.56 40.89
CA GLY A 863 -3.88 -8.67 40.39
C GLY A 863 -5.39 -8.49 40.56
N LYS A 864 -5.86 -7.37 41.12
CA LYS A 864 -7.30 -7.05 41.14
C LYS A 864 -7.75 -6.54 39.78
N ILE A 865 -9.02 -6.79 39.47
CA ILE A 865 -9.65 -6.32 38.24
C ILE A 865 -9.71 -4.78 38.25
N GLU A 866 -9.24 -4.18 37.17
CA GLU A 866 -9.36 -2.75 36.86
C GLU A 866 -10.62 -2.48 36.02
N SER A 867 -10.86 -3.29 34.99
CA SER A 867 -12.01 -3.10 34.09
C SER A 867 -12.51 -4.44 33.53
N GLU A 868 -13.82 -4.54 33.34
CA GLU A 868 -14.47 -5.64 32.64
C GLU A 868 -15.34 -5.10 31.53
N ARG A 869 -15.11 -5.61 30.31
CA ARG A 869 -15.83 -5.19 29.11
C ARG A 869 -16.19 -6.40 28.27
N THR A 870 -17.25 -6.29 27.49
CA THR A 870 -17.59 -7.29 26.48
C THR A 870 -17.59 -6.62 25.12
N TYR A 871 -16.91 -7.26 24.17
CA TYR A 871 -16.83 -6.81 22.79
C TYR A 871 -17.58 -7.76 21.87
N LEU A 872 -18.13 -7.18 20.82
CA LEU A 872 -18.81 -7.88 19.75
C LEU A 872 -18.30 -7.30 18.43
N HIS A 873 -17.40 -8.03 17.77
CA HIS A 873 -16.73 -7.58 16.56
C HIS A 873 -16.06 -6.21 16.70
N GLY A 874 -15.31 -6.03 17.80
CA GLY A 874 -14.59 -4.79 18.09
C GLY A 874 -15.44 -3.68 18.70
N ASN A 875 -16.77 -3.83 18.78
CA ASN A 875 -17.66 -2.84 19.39
C ASN A 875 -18.01 -3.23 20.83
N LEU A 876 -17.97 -2.27 21.75
CA LEU A 876 -18.43 -2.49 23.13
C LEU A 876 -19.90 -2.88 23.15
N ASN A 877 -20.27 -3.88 23.92
CA ASN A 877 -21.64 -4.34 24.00
C ASN A 877 -21.96 -4.92 25.39
N GLY A 878 -23.06 -4.46 25.98
CA GLY A 878 -23.47 -4.82 27.32
C GLY A 878 -22.94 -3.86 28.38
N GLU A 879 -22.88 -4.33 29.62
CA GLU A 879 -22.42 -3.55 30.77
C GLU A 879 -20.89 -3.46 30.77
N VAL A 880 -20.38 -2.24 30.96
CA VAL A 880 -18.97 -1.93 31.20
C VAL A 880 -18.82 -1.53 32.66
N LYS A 881 -17.85 -2.15 33.35
CA LYS A 881 -17.52 -1.88 34.75
C LYS A 881 -16.06 -1.52 34.87
N ASP A 882 -15.78 -0.38 35.48
CA ASP A 882 -14.44 -0.02 35.92
C ASP A 882 -14.41 -0.03 37.46
N TYR A 883 -13.26 -0.38 38.03
CA TYR A 883 -13.04 -0.59 39.45
C TYR A 883 -11.84 0.23 39.91
N PHE A 884 -11.91 0.79 41.11
CA PHE A 884 -10.74 1.34 41.79
C PHE A 884 -9.79 0.23 42.23
N GLU A 885 -8.52 0.58 42.46
CA GLU A 885 -7.48 -0.35 42.94
C GLU A 885 -7.82 -1.07 44.27
N ASN A 886 -8.71 -0.49 45.09
CA ASN A 886 -9.20 -1.15 46.30
C ASN A 886 -10.24 -2.27 46.01
N GLY A 887 -10.80 -2.33 44.81
CA GLY A 887 -11.82 -3.27 44.34
C GLY A 887 -13.25 -2.74 44.38
N THR A 888 -13.48 -1.50 44.81
CA THR A 888 -14.81 -0.87 44.72
C THR A 888 -15.07 -0.38 43.30
N ILE A 889 -16.33 -0.33 42.89
CA ILE A 889 -16.70 0.07 41.53
C ILE A 889 -16.43 1.57 41.36
N GLU A 890 -15.70 1.93 40.31
CA GLU A 890 -15.45 3.31 39.88
C GLU A 890 -16.54 3.79 38.92
N SER A 891 -16.94 2.94 37.98
CA SER A 891 -17.86 3.34 36.92
C SER A 891 -18.75 2.17 36.46
N LYS A 892 -19.99 2.48 36.07
CA LYS A 892 -20.90 1.58 35.37
C LYS A 892 -21.52 2.30 34.20
N SER A 893 -21.53 1.65 33.04
CA SER A 893 -22.18 2.14 31.82
C SER A 893 -22.73 0.96 31.00
N HIS A 894 -23.63 1.25 30.07
CA HIS A 894 -24.20 0.26 29.17
C HIS A 894 -23.99 0.69 27.72
N TYR A 895 -23.40 -0.20 26.92
CA TYR A 895 -23.20 0.00 25.50
C TYR A 895 -24.08 -0.96 24.71
N ASP A 896 -24.68 -0.47 23.64
CA ASP A 896 -25.39 -1.25 22.65
C ASP A 896 -24.64 -1.12 21.32
N TYR A 897 -23.84 -2.14 21.00
CA TYR A 897 -23.03 -2.22 19.80
C TYR A 897 -22.19 -0.97 19.49
N GLY A 898 -21.42 -0.51 20.48
CA GLY A 898 -20.54 0.65 20.40
C GLY A 898 -21.19 1.96 20.82
N THR A 899 -22.52 2.01 20.93
CA THR A 899 -23.27 3.21 21.33
C THR A 899 -23.61 3.17 22.82
N LEU A 900 -23.16 4.18 23.56
CA LEU A 900 -23.47 4.40 24.97
C LEU A 900 -24.94 4.84 25.14
N GLU A 901 -25.66 4.12 26.00
CA GLU A 901 -27.09 4.32 26.25
C GLU A 901 -27.43 4.24 27.74
N GLY A 902 -28.44 5.01 28.14
CA GLY A 902 -28.96 5.00 29.50
C GLY A 902 -28.09 5.77 30.49
N GLU A 903 -28.26 5.48 31.78
CA GLU A 903 -27.53 6.16 32.86
C GLU A 903 -26.14 5.56 33.05
N GLN A 904 -25.11 6.36 32.84
CA GLN A 904 -23.77 6.10 33.36
C GLN A 904 -23.71 6.57 34.82
N THR A 905 -23.22 5.72 35.72
CA THR A 905 -22.93 6.10 37.11
C THR A 905 -21.44 6.00 37.39
N VAL A 906 -20.87 7.07 37.93
CA VAL A 906 -19.48 7.13 38.42
C VAL A 906 -19.50 7.31 39.92
N TYR A 907 -18.60 6.63 40.62
CA TYR A 907 -18.50 6.57 42.07
C TYR A 907 -17.17 7.15 42.55
N TYR A 908 -17.11 7.57 43.81
CA TYR A 908 -15.88 7.78 44.55
C TYR A 908 -15.36 6.44 45.09
N ASN A 909 -14.08 6.38 45.46
CA ASN A 909 -13.44 5.16 45.98
C ASN A 909 -14.04 4.60 47.29
N ASN A 910 -14.87 5.38 47.98
CA ASN A 910 -15.69 4.94 49.13
C ASN A 910 -17.01 4.26 48.72
N GLY A 911 -17.31 4.14 47.43
CA GLY A 911 -18.54 3.55 46.88
C GLY A 911 -19.73 4.50 46.77
N LYS A 912 -19.58 5.77 47.14
CA LYS A 912 -20.61 6.82 47.02
C LYS A 912 -20.66 7.38 45.61
N LYS A 913 -21.85 7.74 45.09
CA LYS A 913 -21.97 8.32 43.75
C LYS A 913 -21.20 9.64 43.68
N ALA A 914 -20.39 9.80 42.63
CA ALA A 914 -19.71 11.05 42.27
C ALA A 914 -20.51 11.82 41.22
N HIS A 915 -21.01 11.12 40.19
CA HIS A 915 -21.99 11.69 39.29
C HIS A 915 -22.80 10.62 38.54
N THR A 916 -23.98 11.01 38.06
CA THR A 916 -24.74 10.25 37.07
C THR A 916 -24.90 11.07 35.79
N THR A 917 -24.89 10.42 34.63
CA THR A 917 -25.06 11.06 33.32
C THR A 917 -25.99 10.21 32.46
N GLU A 918 -27.06 10.80 31.95
CA GLU A 918 -27.95 10.13 30.99
C GLU A 918 -27.44 10.32 29.55
N TYR A 919 -27.37 9.21 28.81
CA TYR A 919 -26.99 9.18 27.40
C TYR A 919 -28.12 8.62 26.54
N VAL A 920 -28.26 9.22 25.36
CA VAL A 920 -29.12 8.74 24.26
C VAL A 920 -28.32 8.82 22.97
N ASN A 921 -28.07 7.68 22.33
CA ASN A 921 -27.22 7.57 21.13
C ASN A 921 -25.85 8.28 21.27
N ASP A 922 -25.04 7.90 22.27
CA ASP A 922 -23.72 8.48 22.59
C ASP A 922 -23.73 9.95 23.05
N LYS A 923 -24.87 10.64 22.98
CA LYS A 923 -24.99 12.04 23.35
C LYS A 923 -25.61 12.17 24.73
N ILE A 924 -25.01 13.03 25.55
CA ILE A 924 -25.60 13.37 26.85
C ILE A 924 -26.98 13.99 26.58
N HIS A 925 -28.02 13.43 27.20
CA HIS A 925 -29.40 13.90 27.05
C HIS A 925 -30.12 13.72 28.39
N GLY A 926 -30.82 14.76 28.84
CA GLY A 926 -31.45 14.76 30.16
C GLY A 926 -30.52 15.33 31.23
N LYS A 927 -30.48 14.69 32.41
CA LYS A 927 -29.75 15.21 33.57
C LYS A 927 -28.35 14.62 33.69
N LYS A 928 -27.40 15.48 34.06
CA LYS A 928 -26.12 15.09 34.66
C LYS A 928 -26.05 15.63 36.08
N VAL A 929 -26.04 14.74 37.07
CA VAL A 929 -26.05 15.12 38.49
C VAL A 929 -24.67 14.87 39.07
N PHE A 930 -24.08 15.90 39.67
CA PHE A 930 -22.80 15.83 40.38
C PHE A 930 -23.05 15.81 41.88
N TYR A 931 -22.30 14.98 42.59
CA TYR A 931 -22.36 14.80 44.04
C TYR A 931 -20.99 15.04 44.65
N ASP A 932 -20.95 15.36 45.94
CA ASP A 932 -19.72 15.36 46.73
C ASP A 932 -19.42 13.97 47.32
N TYR A 933 -18.31 13.86 48.05
CA TYR A 933 -17.83 12.62 48.67
C TYR A 933 -18.81 11.95 49.67
N ASN A 934 -19.87 12.67 50.08
CA ASN A 934 -20.94 12.20 50.98
C ASN A 934 -22.31 12.11 50.28
N GLU A 935 -22.37 12.11 48.95
CA GLU A 935 -23.61 12.09 48.14
C GLU A 935 -24.49 13.35 48.25
N ASN A 936 -23.96 14.48 48.72
CA ASN A 936 -24.68 15.76 48.65
C ASN A 936 -24.62 16.31 47.21
N VAL A 937 -25.75 16.74 46.66
CA VAL A 937 -25.81 17.29 45.29
C VAL A 937 -25.01 18.59 45.19
N GLN A 938 -24.05 18.62 44.27
CA GLN A 938 -23.22 19.79 43.95
C GLN A 938 -23.79 20.61 42.79
N LEU A 939 -24.26 19.94 41.73
CA LEU A 939 -24.69 20.58 40.50
C LEU A 939 -25.58 19.62 39.70
N ILE A 940 -26.65 20.13 39.11
CA ILE A 940 -27.44 19.41 38.11
C ILE A 940 -27.28 20.16 36.80
N ARG A 941 -26.88 19.48 35.73
CA ARG A 941 -26.84 20.06 34.38
C ARG A 941 -27.86 19.39 33.49
N TYR A 942 -28.43 20.18 32.60
CA TYR A 942 -29.42 19.75 31.63
C TYR A 942 -28.82 19.78 30.24
N TYR A 943 -28.93 18.66 29.55
CA TYR A 943 -28.43 18.51 28.20
C TYR A 943 -29.57 18.12 27.26
N ASN A 944 -29.54 18.67 26.05
CA ASN A 944 -30.36 18.20 24.95
C ASN A 944 -29.46 17.70 23.83
N HIS A 945 -29.27 16.38 23.73
CA HIS A 945 -28.49 15.73 22.68
C HIS A 945 -27.09 16.34 22.50
N GLY A 946 -26.36 16.46 23.60
CA GLY A 946 -25.00 16.99 23.67
C GLY A 946 -24.91 18.49 23.97
N THR A 947 -25.95 19.26 23.70
CA THR A 947 -25.97 20.71 23.97
C THR A 947 -26.31 20.99 25.43
N LEU A 948 -25.46 21.73 26.14
CA LEU A 948 -25.73 22.20 27.51
C LEU A 948 -26.79 23.32 27.49
N ILE A 949 -28.04 23.00 27.86
CA ILE A 949 -29.16 23.94 27.81
C ILE A 949 -29.38 24.71 29.12
N GLY A 950 -28.81 24.25 30.22
CA GLY A 950 -28.96 24.90 31.51
C GLY A 950 -28.39 24.10 32.67
N TYR A 951 -28.57 24.63 33.88
CA TYR A 951 -28.17 23.98 35.11
C TYR A 951 -29.13 24.29 36.26
N SER A 952 -29.07 23.52 37.33
CA SER A 952 -29.79 23.73 38.58
C SER A 952 -28.97 23.20 39.77
N TYR A 953 -29.51 23.37 40.98
CA TYR A 953 -29.01 22.84 42.23
C TYR A 953 -30.16 22.81 43.25
N LEU A 954 -29.92 22.23 44.44
CA LEU A 954 -30.94 22.12 45.48
C LEU A 954 -31.02 23.39 46.31
N ASP A 955 -32.23 23.76 46.74
CA ASP A 955 -32.45 24.78 47.77
C ASP A 955 -32.14 24.26 49.19
N THR A 956 -32.36 25.10 50.20
CA THR A 956 -32.09 24.75 51.60
C THR A 956 -33.01 23.67 52.18
N GLU A 957 -34.13 23.40 51.52
CA GLU A 957 -35.08 22.33 51.88
C GLU A 957 -34.81 21.04 51.09
N SER A 958 -33.69 20.99 50.35
CA SER A 958 -33.28 19.87 49.48
C SER A 958 -34.23 19.62 48.30
N THR A 959 -34.95 20.65 47.86
CA THR A 959 -35.77 20.61 46.66
C THR A 959 -34.98 21.19 45.48
N GLU A 960 -35.07 20.55 44.30
CA GLU A 960 -34.41 21.04 43.09
C GLU A 960 -35.04 22.36 42.61
N LEU A 961 -34.20 23.38 42.37
CA LEU A 961 -34.66 24.64 41.79
C LEU A 961 -35.04 24.50 40.31
N PRO A 962 -35.89 25.40 39.76
CA PRO A 962 -36.11 25.48 38.32
C PRO A 962 -34.79 25.66 37.54
N MET A 963 -34.69 25.02 36.37
CA MET A 963 -33.51 25.11 35.52
C MET A 963 -33.18 26.57 35.16
N ILE A 964 -31.92 26.96 35.40
CA ILE A 964 -31.31 28.20 34.96
C ILE A 964 -30.81 27.99 33.53
N PRO A 965 -31.40 28.65 32.51
CA PRO A 965 -31.05 28.40 31.11
C PRO A 965 -29.69 29.00 30.75
N LEU A 966 -28.95 28.30 29.88
CA LEU A 966 -27.72 28.77 29.26
C LEU A 966 -27.97 28.97 27.76
N LYS A 967 -27.84 30.21 27.29
CA LYS A 967 -28.04 30.53 25.87
C LYS A 967 -26.74 30.30 25.10
N ASN A 968 -26.80 29.56 23.98
CA ASN A 968 -25.63 29.22 23.15
C ASN A 968 -24.47 28.63 23.97
N GLU A 969 -24.79 27.80 24.97
CA GLU A 969 -23.81 27.17 25.86
C GLU A 969 -22.81 28.18 26.43
N THR A 970 -23.30 29.38 26.79
CA THR A 970 -22.48 30.48 27.28
C THR A 970 -23.05 31.03 28.58
N GLY A 971 -22.22 31.11 29.60
CA GLY A 971 -22.61 31.68 30.89
C GLY A 971 -21.70 31.23 32.02
N LYS A 972 -21.78 31.97 33.14
CA LYS A 972 -21.16 31.60 34.40
C LYS A 972 -22.10 30.71 35.17
N ILE A 973 -21.63 29.53 35.53
CA ILE A 973 -22.35 28.58 36.37
C ILE A 973 -21.81 28.73 37.79
N LYS A 974 -22.72 28.99 38.72
CA LYS A 974 -22.45 28.97 40.16
C LYS A 974 -23.58 28.22 40.85
N SER A 975 -23.23 27.16 41.57
CA SER A 975 -24.17 26.31 42.30
C SER A 975 -23.86 26.28 43.79
N TYR A 976 -24.86 25.87 44.58
CA TYR A 976 -24.80 25.84 46.03
C TYR A 976 -25.23 24.47 46.53
N PHE A 977 -24.65 24.05 47.65
CA PHE A 977 -25.19 22.96 48.47
C PHE A 977 -26.49 23.41 49.16
N ASN A 978 -27.31 22.46 49.60
CA ASN A 978 -28.50 22.72 50.43
C ASN A 978 -28.18 23.37 51.79
N ASN A 979 -26.91 23.45 52.21
CA ASN A 979 -26.50 24.23 53.37
C ASN A 979 -26.19 25.71 53.05
N GLY A 980 -26.40 26.16 51.81
CA GLY A 980 -26.17 27.53 51.34
C GLY A 980 -24.72 27.88 50.98
N LYS A 981 -23.75 26.96 51.16
CA LYS A 981 -22.37 27.17 50.72
C LYS A 981 -22.21 26.88 49.23
N ILE A 982 -21.23 27.52 48.60
CA ILE A 982 -20.92 27.31 47.18
C ILE A 982 -20.46 25.86 46.98
N ALA A 983 -20.96 25.22 45.93
CA ALA A 983 -20.60 23.86 45.55
C ALA A 983 -19.64 23.84 44.35
N ARG A 984 -19.96 24.56 43.26
CA ARG A 984 -19.10 24.69 42.08
C ARG A 984 -19.20 26.07 41.43
N GLU A 985 -18.10 26.50 40.81
CA GLU A 985 -18.00 27.72 39.98
C GLU A 985 -17.25 27.43 38.69
N MET A 986 -17.75 27.91 37.56
CA MET A 986 -17.11 27.76 36.24
C MET A 986 -17.75 28.67 35.20
N GLU A 987 -17.11 28.78 34.03
CA GLU A 987 -17.60 29.58 32.92
C GLU A 987 -17.52 28.82 31.61
N TYR A 988 -18.61 28.87 30.84
CA TYR A 988 -18.69 28.35 29.49
C TYR A 988 -18.77 29.50 28.49
N LYS A 989 -18.12 29.32 27.35
CA LYS A 989 -18.24 30.20 26.19
C LYS A 989 -18.33 29.37 24.91
N ASN A 990 -19.46 29.46 24.22
CA ASN A 990 -19.76 28.71 23.00
C ASN A 990 -19.58 27.18 23.16
N GLY A 991 -19.86 26.63 24.33
CA GLY A 991 -19.70 25.20 24.64
C GLY A 991 -18.34 24.82 25.24
N ASP A 992 -17.33 25.68 25.13
CA ASP A 992 -16.00 25.42 25.69
C ASP A 992 -15.91 25.94 27.13
N LEU A 993 -15.35 25.13 28.06
CA LEU A 993 -15.00 25.63 29.38
C LEU A 993 -13.81 26.61 29.27
N ILE A 994 -13.89 27.72 29.99
CA ILE A 994 -12.85 28.76 30.03
C ILE A 994 -12.62 29.24 31.47
N ASN A 995 -11.49 29.92 31.67
CA ASN A 995 -11.12 30.53 32.96
C ASN A 995 -11.03 29.47 34.08
N ASN A 996 -11.23 29.88 35.33
CA ASN A 996 -11.05 29.00 36.48
C ASN A 996 -12.32 28.18 36.74
N TYR A 997 -12.12 26.88 36.91
CA TYR A 997 -13.09 25.96 37.47
C TYR A 997 -12.75 25.72 38.94
N LYS A 998 -13.76 25.78 39.81
CA LYS A 998 -13.63 25.48 41.24
C LYS A 998 -14.74 24.53 41.69
N ALA A 999 -14.36 23.51 42.45
CA ALA A 999 -15.28 22.68 43.21
C ALA A 999 -14.98 22.81 44.71
N PHE A 1000 -16.01 22.69 45.54
CA PHE A 1000 -15.93 22.85 46.99
C PHE A 1000 -16.54 21.64 47.69
N TYR A 1001 -15.96 21.30 48.85
CA TYR A 1001 -16.56 20.36 49.79
C TYR A 1001 -17.82 20.96 50.45
N TYR A 1002 -18.69 20.11 50.99
CA TYR A 1002 -19.85 20.53 51.79
C TYR A 1002 -19.50 21.49 52.94
N SER A 1003 -18.27 21.42 53.45
CA SER A 1003 -17.74 22.32 54.48
C SER A 1003 -17.48 23.75 53.97
N GLY A 1004 -17.43 23.97 52.65
CA GLY A 1004 -17.04 25.22 52.00
C GLY A 1004 -15.54 25.35 51.72
N GLN A 1005 -14.73 24.35 52.06
CA GLN A 1005 -13.32 24.29 51.67
C GLN A 1005 -13.19 23.89 50.18
N ILE A 1006 -12.14 24.37 49.51
CA ILE A 1006 -11.87 24.03 48.11
C ILE A 1006 -11.56 22.53 48.00
N GLU A 1007 -12.20 21.86 47.05
CA GLU A 1007 -11.97 20.46 46.67
C GLU A 1007 -11.00 20.37 45.48
N ASN A 1008 -11.23 21.19 44.45
CA ASN A 1008 -10.44 21.22 43.23
C ASN A 1008 -10.43 22.63 42.62
N GLU A 1009 -9.28 23.04 42.08
CA GLU A 1009 -9.12 24.26 41.30
C GLU A 1009 -8.22 24.01 40.07
N VAL A 1010 -8.73 24.37 38.89
CA VAL A 1010 -8.00 24.23 37.61
C VAL A 1010 -8.42 25.34 36.63
N THR A 1011 -7.51 25.74 35.75
CA THR A 1011 -7.79 26.72 34.69
C THR A 1011 -8.01 26.02 33.36
N PHE A 1012 -8.97 26.51 32.58
CA PHE A 1012 -9.28 26.03 31.25
C PHE A 1012 -9.06 27.11 30.19
N VAL A 1013 -8.56 26.68 29.02
CA VAL A 1013 -8.48 27.50 27.81
C VAL A 1013 -8.99 26.65 26.65
N ASP A 1014 -10.00 27.13 25.92
CA ASP A 1014 -10.61 26.43 24.78
C ASP A 1014 -11.03 24.98 25.13
N ASN A 1015 -11.65 24.78 26.30
CA ASN A 1015 -12.06 23.49 26.87
C ASN A 1015 -10.92 22.54 27.27
N GLU A 1016 -9.66 22.99 27.26
CA GLU A 1016 -8.50 22.20 27.66
C GLU A 1016 -7.93 22.65 29.00
N TYR A 1017 -7.45 21.71 29.82
CA TYR A 1017 -6.72 22.03 31.05
C TYR A 1017 -5.45 22.84 30.76
N GLN A 1018 -5.22 23.89 31.54
CA GLN A 1018 -4.08 24.78 31.38
C GLN A 1018 -3.52 25.18 32.74
N GLY A 1019 -2.20 25.07 32.91
CA GLY A 1019 -1.55 25.44 34.17
C GLY A 1019 -1.61 24.30 35.19
N SER A 1020 -1.84 24.64 36.47
CA SER A 1020 -1.91 23.65 37.55
C SER A 1020 -3.36 23.23 37.82
N ASP A 1021 -3.57 21.93 37.92
CA ASP A 1021 -4.76 21.28 38.46
C ASP A 1021 -4.42 20.80 39.88
N ILE A 1022 -5.04 21.42 40.89
CA ILE A 1022 -4.77 21.15 42.29
C ILE A 1022 -6.04 20.60 42.95
N GLU A 1023 -5.94 19.37 43.45
CA GLU A 1023 -6.96 18.76 44.31
C GLU A 1023 -6.54 18.85 45.78
N TYR A 1024 -7.50 18.97 46.68
CA TYR A 1024 -7.29 19.05 48.13
C TYR A 1024 -8.03 17.93 48.86
N TYR A 1025 -7.50 17.47 49.99
CA TYR A 1025 -8.22 16.63 50.95
C TYR A 1025 -9.25 17.44 51.74
N PHE A 1026 -10.18 16.75 52.43
CA PHE A 1026 -11.18 17.38 53.29
C PHE A 1026 -10.60 18.22 54.44
N ASN A 1027 -9.33 17.99 54.80
CA ASN A 1027 -8.59 18.76 55.79
C ASN A 1027 -7.87 20.01 55.22
N GLY A 1028 -8.02 20.29 53.92
CA GLY A 1028 -7.41 21.42 53.22
C GLY A 1028 -5.96 21.21 52.78
N LYS A 1029 -5.35 20.04 53.04
CA LYS A 1029 -4.01 19.72 52.51
C LYS A 1029 -4.11 19.32 51.04
N VAL A 1030 -3.07 19.61 50.25
CA VAL A 1030 -3.00 19.22 48.84
C VAL A 1030 -3.04 17.70 48.71
N LYS A 1031 -3.87 17.19 47.81
CA LYS A 1031 -4.03 15.79 47.43
C LYS A 1031 -3.25 15.47 46.16
N SER A 1032 -3.35 16.33 45.15
CA SER A 1032 -2.59 16.22 43.91
C SER A 1032 -2.28 17.59 43.33
N ASN A 1033 -1.15 17.69 42.63
CA ASN A 1033 -0.78 18.84 41.83
C ASN A 1033 -0.26 18.33 40.48
N LYS A 1034 -1.06 18.52 39.43
CA LYS A 1034 -0.77 18.13 38.06
C LYS A 1034 -0.59 19.38 37.22
N LYS A 1035 0.32 19.36 36.26
CA LYS A 1035 0.53 20.51 35.36
C LYS A 1035 0.19 20.13 33.92
N TYR A 1036 -0.65 20.95 33.30
CA TYR A 1036 -1.18 20.76 31.97
C TYR A 1036 -0.81 21.91 31.03
N GLN A 1037 -0.62 21.58 29.76
CA GLN A 1037 -0.54 22.53 28.66
C GLN A 1037 -1.51 22.06 27.57
N MET A 1038 -2.59 22.81 27.37
CA MET A 1038 -3.68 22.45 26.43
C MET A 1038 -4.12 20.98 26.58
N GLY A 1039 -4.43 20.57 27.80
CA GLY A 1039 -4.96 19.23 28.10
C GLY A 1039 -3.88 18.15 28.23
N VAL A 1040 -2.62 18.44 27.88
CA VAL A 1040 -1.52 17.47 27.91
C VAL A 1040 -0.67 17.67 29.17
N LEU A 1041 -0.41 16.58 29.93
CA LEU A 1041 0.44 16.62 31.12
C LEU A 1041 1.89 17.01 30.76
N GLN A 1042 2.48 17.89 31.57
CA GLN A 1042 3.83 18.40 31.39
C GLN A 1042 4.55 18.59 32.73
N GLY A 1043 5.80 18.12 32.81
CA GLY A 1043 6.68 18.30 33.96
C GLY A 1043 6.30 17.42 35.16
N PRO A 1044 6.81 17.77 36.36
CA PRO A 1044 6.62 16.97 37.57
C PRO A 1044 5.17 17.08 38.08
N THR A 1045 4.55 15.92 38.28
CA THR A 1045 3.25 15.74 38.93
C THR A 1045 3.47 15.11 40.30
N LYS A 1046 2.77 15.61 41.32
CA LYS A 1046 2.88 15.13 42.70
C LYS A 1046 1.52 14.72 43.25
N ASN A 1047 1.45 13.53 43.82
CA ASN A 1047 0.32 13.10 44.63
C ASN A 1047 0.77 12.97 46.09
N TYR A 1048 -0.11 13.25 47.04
CA TYR A 1048 0.19 13.33 48.47
C TYR A 1048 -0.71 12.40 49.27
N TYR A 1049 -0.24 11.91 50.40
CA TYR A 1049 -1.08 11.29 51.42
C TYR A 1049 -1.86 12.36 52.19
N GLU A 1050 -2.93 11.97 52.87
CA GLU A 1050 -3.78 12.88 53.67
C GLU A 1050 -3.02 13.56 54.82
N ASN A 1051 -1.90 12.99 55.28
CA ASN A 1051 -1.02 13.62 56.26
C ASN A 1051 -0.14 14.74 55.67
N GLY A 1052 -0.09 14.91 54.34
CA GLY A 1052 0.68 15.91 53.62
C GLY A 1052 2.03 15.43 53.09
N ASN A 1053 2.46 14.21 53.42
CA ASN A 1053 3.67 13.63 52.84
C ASN A 1053 3.44 13.27 51.37
N ILE A 1054 4.47 13.39 50.54
CA ILE A 1054 4.41 12.98 49.13
C ILE A 1054 4.11 11.47 49.09
N LYS A 1055 3.17 11.06 48.24
CA LYS A 1055 2.87 9.67 47.90
C LYS A 1055 3.70 9.25 46.70
N GLU A 1056 3.72 10.08 45.66
CA GLU A 1056 4.47 9.83 44.43
C GLU A 1056 4.79 11.15 43.71
N GLU A 1057 5.90 11.14 42.99
CA GLU A 1057 6.37 12.22 42.12
C GLU A 1057 6.78 11.62 40.78
N ILE A 1058 6.07 12.00 39.71
CA ILE A 1058 6.22 11.44 38.37
C ILE A 1058 6.41 12.57 37.37
N ASN A 1059 7.38 12.45 36.47
CA ASN A 1059 7.59 13.42 35.39
C ASN A 1059 6.83 13.00 34.13
N TYR A 1060 6.17 13.98 33.51
CA TYR A 1060 5.48 13.82 32.24
C TYR A 1060 6.08 14.71 31.17
N LYS A 1061 6.10 14.24 29.92
CA LYS A 1061 6.39 15.07 28.76
C LYS A 1061 5.43 14.68 27.64
N ASN A 1062 4.72 15.67 27.10
CA ASN A 1062 3.71 15.44 26.06
C ASN A 1062 2.67 14.35 26.42
N GLY A 1063 2.32 14.25 27.71
CA GLY A 1063 1.35 13.28 28.20
C GLY A 1063 1.97 11.94 28.63
N GLU A 1064 3.18 11.63 28.19
CA GLU A 1064 3.85 10.37 28.51
C GLU A 1064 4.70 10.47 29.77
N LYS A 1065 4.70 9.41 30.59
CA LYS A 1065 5.63 9.28 31.73
C LYS A 1065 7.06 9.20 31.18
N THR A 1066 7.97 9.97 31.75
CA THR A 1066 9.36 10.01 31.28
C THR A 1066 10.33 10.24 32.43
N GLY A 1067 11.51 9.64 32.35
CA GLY A 1067 12.54 9.78 33.37
C GLY A 1067 12.19 9.08 34.68
N GLU A 1068 12.64 9.64 35.80
CA GLU A 1068 12.50 9.05 37.14
C GLU A 1068 11.13 9.35 37.77
N ALA A 1069 10.47 8.31 38.26
CA ALA A 1069 9.30 8.34 39.12
C ALA A 1069 9.66 7.82 40.52
N ASN A 1070 9.30 8.58 41.55
CA ASN A 1070 9.58 8.28 42.95
C ASN A 1070 8.31 7.98 43.72
N TYR A 1071 8.28 6.91 44.50
CA TYR A 1071 7.16 6.50 45.34
C TYR A 1071 7.58 6.42 46.80
N TYR A 1072 6.73 6.92 47.69
CA TYR A 1072 7.03 7.08 49.11
C TYR A 1072 5.99 6.40 49.99
N SER A 1073 6.40 5.96 51.18
CA SER A 1073 5.51 5.47 52.23
C SER A 1073 4.75 6.62 52.90
N LYS A 1074 3.70 6.29 53.67
CA LYS A 1074 2.95 7.29 54.47
C LYS A 1074 3.84 8.09 55.42
N ASP A 1075 4.97 7.53 55.87
CA ASP A 1075 5.93 8.20 56.76
C ASP A 1075 6.97 9.05 56.00
N GLY A 1076 6.87 9.13 54.66
CA GLY A 1076 7.74 9.95 53.81
C GLY A 1076 9.06 9.29 53.40
N LYS A 1077 9.22 7.97 53.63
CA LYS A 1077 10.41 7.23 53.17
C LYS A 1077 10.23 6.79 51.72
N LEU A 1078 11.26 6.92 50.89
CA LEU A 1078 11.27 6.37 49.54
C LEU A 1078 11.17 4.85 49.60
N ILE A 1079 10.22 4.26 48.86
CA ILE A 1079 9.97 2.80 48.83
C ILE A 1079 10.19 2.18 47.44
N LYS A 1080 9.99 2.94 46.37
CA LYS A 1080 10.14 2.46 44.99
C LYS A 1080 10.60 3.61 44.09
N LYS A 1081 11.48 3.30 43.14
CA LYS A 1081 11.78 4.12 41.97
C LYS A 1081 11.47 3.35 40.70
N GLU A 1082 10.92 4.03 39.73
CA GLU A 1082 10.72 3.52 38.38
C GLU A 1082 11.31 4.50 37.38
N PHE A 1083 11.85 3.97 36.29
CA PHE A 1083 12.41 4.76 35.22
C PHE A 1083 11.60 4.48 33.95
N TYR A 1084 11.03 5.55 33.42
CA TYR A 1084 10.12 5.53 32.29
C TYR A 1084 10.79 6.05 31.03
N PHE A 1085 10.48 5.42 29.91
CA PHE A 1085 10.81 5.89 28.57
C PHE A 1085 9.55 5.77 27.72
N ASN A 1086 9.00 6.91 27.31
CA ASN A 1086 7.81 6.97 26.46
C ASN A 1086 6.60 6.22 27.06
N GLY A 1087 6.35 6.39 28.35
CA GLY A 1087 5.25 5.70 29.05
C GLY A 1087 5.61 4.32 29.62
N ASP A 1088 6.64 3.66 29.08
CA ASP A 1088 7.02 2.30 29.49
C ASP A 1088 8.11 2.26 30.56
N ILE A 1089 7.96 1.36 31.54
CA ILE A 1089 9.00 1.10 32.54
C ILE A 1089 10.14 0.31 31.87
N TYR A 1090 11.38 0.78 32.00
CA TYR A 1090 12.56 0.01 31.57
C TYR A 1090 13.47 -0.39 32.73
N ARG A 1091 13.29 0.23 33.92
CA ARG A 1091 14.03 -0.10 35.14
C ARG A 1091 13.18 0.22 36.37
N SER A 1092 13.29 -0.60 37.41
CA SER A 1092 12.65 -0.37 38.71
C SER A 1092 13.59 -0.76 39.85
N GLU A 1093 13.57 0.01 40.94
CA GLU A 1093 14.38 -0.18 42.16
C GLU A 1093 13.46 -0.12 43.38
N ASN A 1094 13.51 -1.14 44.24
CA ASN A 1094 12.74 -1.17 45.49
C ASN A 1094 13.66 -0.90 46.69
N TYR A 1095 13.16 -0.11 47.63
CA TYR A 1095 13.86 0.32 48.83
C TYR A 1095 13.16 -0.27 50.06
N ILE A 1096 13.93 -0.97 50.90
CA ILE A 1096 13.43 -1.69 52.09
C ILE A 1096 13.26 -0.75 53.27
#